data_AF-A0A1B1NAP1-F1
#
_entry.id   AF-A0A1B1NAP1-F1
#
_cell.length_a   1.000
_cell.length_b   1.000
_cell.length_c   1.000
_cell.angle_alpha   90.00
_cell.angle_beta   90.00
_cell.angle_gamma   90.00
#
_symmetry.space_group_name_H-M   'P 1'
#
loop_
_entity.id
_entity.type
_entity.pdbx_description
1 polymer ?
#
loop_
_entity_poly.entity_id
_entity_poly.type
_entity_poly.pdbx_seq_one_letter_code
_entity_poly.pdbx_strand_id
1 'polypeptide(L)'
;MDHTPQIAPSRPAQLPERPSVDGLEEKWVGVWKDADVYAFDREAALAGPREQVFAVDTPPPTASGTLHLGHVFGYTQADCLARYHRMTGKQVFYPIGWDDNGLPTEKRVQNYYGVRGDASLPYDPDFTPPQRGGEGKSLKAADQVPVSRANFIELCEELTVVDEQAFEEVFRRLGLAIDWNVQYRTIEDRSRAVAQQAFLRNLARGEAYQSEAPGLWDITFQTAVAQAELEARDYPGAYHRVAYHRAGGDPVFIETTRPELICSVVALVAHPDDERYADLVGTTVTSPLFGVEVPVLAHPAAEMDKGAGIAMCCTFGDMTDVVWWRELGLPTRSVITRSGRFQAEVPEWVAGGPGEELYAEHLAGRTTHSAREATVAALRESGDLDGEPTKTQRKANFYERGEKPLEIVTSRQWFIRNGGREEDLRAALIARGDEIDFHPAFMRSRYKNWVEGLNGDWLISRQRFFGVPFPVWYAVDEHGEIDHERVLVADEASLPVDPVNDVPPGYTEEQRDAPGGFTADTDVMDTWATSSLSPQIAAGWPTRGGQGDGSDAELFDAIFPFDMRPQGHDIIRTWLFATVVRAHHEHGSLPWTDAYLNGWILDPDRKKMSKSKGNAATPLGMLEENGTDAVRYWAAAARPGVDTVDDPGQVKVGRRLAIKLLNASKFVLSFGELPEGADEASLVTEPLDRAMLAGLAEVVRRATDAYEAWDYSTALDVTESFFWTFCDDYLELVKERAYGGAFSADGPTSDPSPETLSARAALRLALSVQLRLLAPVVSFATEEVWSWWHEEGSSVHTQPWPVVQELSLPGADDAPPALLSTVGQALAGLRRAKSEAKVKMRTEISAATIAGPASELDQVRSALSDLRAAGKVVGEVAFVDADTLRVGDVALVEDPA
;
A
#
# COMPACT_ATOMS: atom_id res chain seq x y z
N MET A 1 -22.51 26.52 19.73
CA MET A 1 -21.88 27.82 19.45
C MET A 1 -21.77 27.87 17.93
N ASP A 2 -22.52 28.76 17.30
CA ASP A 2 -22.48 29.01 15.86
C ASP A 2 -21.17 29.71 15.51
N HIS A 3 -20.14 28.94 15.23
CA HIS A 3 -18.92 29.46 14.62
C HIS A 3 -18.91 29.03 13.16
N THR A 4 -19.35 29.92 12.27
CA THR A 4 -18.99 29.83 10.86
C THR A 4 -17.46 29.91 10.77
N PRO A 5 -16.80 28.96 10.10
CA PRO A 5 -15.34 28.97 9.98
C PRO A 5 -14.85 30.28 9.33
N GLN A 6 -13.77 30.86 9.83
CA GLN A 6 -13.16 32.02 9.18
C GLN A 6 -12.34 31.54 7.97
N ILE A 7 -12.80 31.94 6.78
CA ILE A 7 -12.08 31.72 5.52
C ILE A 7 -11.12 32.89 5.31
N ALA A 8 -9.98 32.65 4.66
CA ALA A 8 -9.07 33.70 4.23
C ALA A 8 -9.85 34.81 3.48
N PRO A 9 -9.56 36.09 3.75
CA PRO A 9 -10.31 37.19 3.15
C PRO A 9 -10.06 37.25 1.64
N SER A 10 -11.09 37.67 0.91
CA SER A 10 -11.01 37.85 -0.53
C SER A 10 -10.32 39.18 -0.89
N ARG A 11 -9.76 39.23 -2.09
CA ARG A 11 -9.17 40.43 -2.71
C ARG A 11 -9.70 40.61 -4.13
N PRO A 12 -9.54 41.79 -4.74
CA PRO A 12 -9.85 41.98 -6.16
C PRO A 12 -9.15 40.92 -7.03
N ALA A 13 -9.93 40.32 -7.94
CA ALA A 13 -9.46 39.16 -8.70
C ALA A 13 -8.33 39.54 -9.68
N GLN A 14 -7.25 38.78 -9.66
CA GLN A 14 -6.15 38.86 -10.63
C GLN A 14 -6.20 37.62 -11.53
N LEU A 15 -6.83 37.78 -12.69
CA LEU A 15 -7.12 36.67 -13.59
C LEU A 15 -6.00 36.46 -14.61
N PRO A 16 -5.60 35.22 -14.91
CA PRO A 16 -4.63 34.94 -15.97
C PRO A 16 -5.24 35.24 -17.34
N GLU A 17 -4.41 35.64 -18.33
CA GLU A 17 -4.87 35.86 -19.72
C GLU A 17 -5.49 34.58 -20.30
N ARG A 18 -4.87 33.43 -20.07
CA ARG A 18 -5.39 32.11 -20.46
C ARG A 18 -5.13 31.10 -19.33
N PRO A 19 -6.18 30.58 -18.68
CA PRO A 19 -6.00 29.49 -17.72
C PRO A 19 -5.49 28.22 -18.40
N SER A 20 -4.56 27.52 -17.74
CA SER A 20 -4.01 26.25 -18.19
C SER A 20 -3.76 25.33 -17.01
N VAL A 21 -3.91 24.03 -17.24
CA VAL A 21 -3.48 22.99 -16.29
C VAL A 21 -2.00 22.66 -16.44
N ASP A 22 -1.40 23.03 -17.58
CA ASP A 22 0.01 22.78 -17.85
C ASP A 22 0.88 23.77 -17.05
N GLY A 23 1.89 23.27 -16.34
CA GLY A 23 2.82 24.10 -15.57
C GLY A 23 2.40 24.32 -14.10
N LEU A 24 1.27 23.77 -13.67
CA LEU A 24 0.76 23.99 -12.31
C LEU A 24 1.64 23.30 -11.27
N GLU A 25 2.16 22.12 -11.57
CA GLU A 25 3.05 21.36 -10.68
C GLU A 25 4.35 22.10 -10.42
N GLU A 26 5.00 22.61 -11.48
CA GLU A 26 6.26 23.35 -11.39
C GLU A 26 6.13 24.61 -10.53
N LYS A 27 4.93 25.21 -10.48
CA LYS A 27 4.62 26.34 -9.61
C LYS A 27 4.30 25.87 -8.18
N TRP A 28 3.25 25.08 -8.01
CA TRP A 28 2.63 24.87 -6.71
C TRP A 28 3.41 23.91 -5.82
N VAL A 29 4.16 22.95 -6.37
CA VAL A 29 5.06 22.11 -5.56
C VAL A 29 6.11 22.96 -4.85
N GLY A 30 6.68 23.95 -5.53
CA GLY A 30 7.63 24.89 -4.94
C GLY A 30 6.98 25.78 -3.87
N VAL A 31 5.81 26.36 -4.19
CA VAL A 31 5.09 27.23 -3.24
C VAL A 31 4.68 26.49 -1.96
N TRP A 32 4.13 25.28 -2.08
CA TRP A 32 3.72 24.50 -0.90
C TRP A 32 4.91 24.09 -0.03
N LYS A 33 6.05 23.82 -0.64
CA LYS A 33 7.30 23.53 0.06
C LYS A 33 7.81 24.78 0.79
N ASP A 34 7.91 25.92 0.10
CA ASP A 34 8.47 27.14 0.67
C ASP A 34 7.61 27.73 1.81
N ALA A 35 6.30 27.47 1.78
CA ALA A 35 5.35 27.90 2.80
C ALA A 35 5.05 26.84 3.87
N ASP A 36 5.68 25.66 3.80
CA ASP A 36 5.45 24.53 4.73
C ASP A 36 3.96 24.23 4.95
N VAL A 37 3.14 24.29 3.88
CA VAL A 37 1.66 24.22 3.93
C VAL A 37 1.14 22.98 4.66
N TYR A 38 1.91 21.89 4.60
CA TYR A 38 1.52 20.61 5.16
C TYR A 38 2.20 20.26 6.49
N ALA A 39 3.03 21.14 7.04
CA ALA A 39 3.75 20.90 8.29
C ALA A 39 2.81 20.59 9.45
N PHE A 40 3.23 19.68 10.33
CA PHE A 40 2.52 19.31 11.54
C PHE A 40 2.78 20.33 12.65
N ASP A 41 1.71 20.93 13.18
CA ASP A 41 1.81 21.85 14.32
C ASP A 41 1.86 21.05 15.64
N ARG A 42 3.09 20.71 16.06
CA ARG A 42 3.36 19.98 17.30
C ARG A 42 2.82 20.72 18.53
N GLU A 43 2.98 22.04 18.60
CA GLU A 43 2.56 22.81 19.78
C GLU A 43 1.04 22.78 19.93
N ALA A 44 0.30 22.99 18.83
CA ALA A 44 -1.14 22.90 18.83
C ALA A 44 -1.64 21.48 19.14
N ALA A 45 -0.96 20.44 18.61
CA ALA A 45 -1.30 19.06 18.89
C ALA A 45 -1.14 18.69 20.37
N LEU A 46 -0.06 19.13 21.02
CA LEU A 46 0.18 18.87 22.45
C LEU A 46 -0.69 19.72 23.39
N ALA A 47 -1.09 20.91 22.95
CA ALA A 47 -2.00 21.77 23.72
C ALA A 47 -3.46 21.33 23.61
N GLY A 48 -3.82 20.63 22.53
CA GLY A 48 -5.16 20.13 22.25
C GLY A 48 -5.43 18.72 22.80
N PRO A 49 -6.69 18.25 22.74
CA PRO A 49 -7.02 16.86 23.04
C PRO A 49 -6.63 15.93 21.88
N ARG A 50 -6.33 14.65 22.17
CA ARG A 50 -5.87 13.65 21.17
C ARG A 50 -6.80 13.52 19.96
N GLU A 51 -8.10 13.69 20.16
CA GLU A 51 -9.11 13.58 19.09
C GLU A 51 -8.98 14.68 18.02
N GLN A 52 -8.26 15.77 18.33
CA GLN A 52 -7.92 16.81 17.37
C GLN A 52 -6.65 16.53 16.56
N VAL A 53 -5.96 15.44 16.86
CA VAL A 53 -4.88 14.93 16.01
C VAL A 53 -5.45 13.86 15.08
N PHE A 54 -5.05 13.88 13.82
CA PHE A 54 -5.28 12.79 12.87
C PHE A 54 -3.95 12.26 12.37
N ALA A 55 -3.54 11.11 12.86
CA ALA A 55 -2.25 10.50 12.57
C ALA A 55 -2.38 9.39 11.52
N VAL A 56 -1.60 9.50 10.44
CA VAL A 56 -1.58 8.56 9.32
C VAL A 56 -0.28 7.77 9.33
N ASP A 57 -0.37 6.46 9.40
CA ASP A 57 0.79 5.58 9.37
C ASP A 57 1.06 5.08 7.95
N THR A 58 1.91 5.82 7.26
CA THR A 58 2.16 5.65 5.82
C THR A 58 3.03 4.42 5.53
N PRO A 59 2.67 3.57 4.55
CA PRO A 59 3.54 2.48 4.11
C PRO A 59 4.87 3.05 3.62
N PRO A 60 6.01 2.62 4.18
CA PRO A 60 7.28 3.02 3.61
C PRO A 60 7.51 2.25 2.30
N PRO A 61 7.63 2.90 1.13
CA PRO A 61 7.84 2.19 -0.12
C PRO A 61 9.27 1.65 -0.17
N THR A 62 9.44 0.45 -0.70
CA THR A 62 10.74 -0.21 -0.74
C THR A 62 11.68 0.41 -1.78
N ALA A 63 12.87 0.85 -1.35
CA ALA A 63 13.93 1.43 -2.19
C ALA A 63 14.59 0.35 -3.10
N SER A 64 13.83 -0.12 -4.10
CA SER A 64 14.17 -1.30 -4.92
C SER A 64 14.09 -1.05 -6.43
N GLY A 65 14.25 0.20 -6.87
CA GLY A 65 14.11 0.64 -8.26
C GLY A 65 13.09 1.77 -8.36
N THR A 66 12.24 1.79 -9.39
CA THR A 66 11.24 2.86 -9.57
C THR A 66 9.89 2.54 -8.91
N LEU A 67 9.17 3.60 -8.50
CA LEU A 67 7.75 3.55 -8.16
C LEU A 67 6.91 3.09 -9.38
N HIS A 68 5.69 2.66 -9.11
CA HIS A 68 4.71 2.19 -10.10
C HIS A 68 3.33 2.76 -9.80
N LEU A 69 2.38 2.67 -10.75
CA LEU A 69 1.04 3.27 -10.63
C LEU A 69 0.26 2.85 -9.38
N GLY A 70 0.49 1.64 -8.84
CA GLY A 70 -0.09 1.25 -7.55
C GLY A 70 0.28 2.18 -6.37
N HIS A 71 1.47 2.80 -6.38
CA HIS A 71 1.85 3.79 -5.37
C HIS A 71 1.07 5.09 -5.58
N VAL A 72 1.00 5.60 -6.81
CA VAL A 72 0.17 6.79 -7.10
C VAL A 72 -1.29 6.55 -6.70
N PHE A 73 -1.82 5.37 -7.01
CA PHE A 73 -3.18 4.98 -6.69
C PHE A 73 -3.46 4.99 -5.19
N GLY A 74 -2.74 4.18 -4.40
CA GLY A 74 -2.99 4.05 -2.96
C GLY A 74 -2.71 5.34 -2.18
N TYR A 75 -1.63 6.05 -2.50
CA TYR A 75 -1.24 7.26 -1.76
C TYR A 75 -2.17 8.44 -2.06
N THR A 76 -2.69 8.57 -3.29
CA THR A 76 -3.69 9.61 -3.60
C THR A 76 -4.97 9.42 -2.77
N GLN A 77 -5.41 8.18 -2.60
CA GLN A 77 -6.62 7.85 -1.84
C GLN A 77 -6.47 8.19 -0.36
N ALA A 78 -5.32 7.84 0.22
CA ALA A 78 -4.98 8.23 1.59
C ALA A 78 -4.87 9.75 1.74
N ASP A 79 -4.27 10.43 0.76
CA ASP A 79 -4.13 11.88 0.73
C ASP A 79 -5.46 12.62 0.68
N CYS A 80 -6.47 12.08 -0.03
CA CYS A 80 -7.82 12.66 -0.03
C CYS A 80 -8.43 12.72 1.38
N LEU A 81 -8.27 11.64 2.16
CA LEU A 81 -8.73 11.56 3.56
C LEU A 81 -7.92 12.48 4.48
N ALA A 82 -6.59 12.49 4.34
CA ALA A 82 -5.73 13.37 5.13
C ALA A 82 -6.05 14.85 4.89
N ARG A 83 -6.27 15.25 3.63
CA ARG A 83 -6.70 16.62 3.27
C ARG A 83 -8.07 16.96 3.87
N TYR A 84 -9.03 16.04 3.78
CA TYR A 84 -10.33 16.23 4.41
C TYR A 84 -10.21 16.50 5.92
N HIS A 85 -9.48 15.66 6.65
CA HIS A 85 -9.28 15.86 8.09
C HIS A 85 -8.52 17.14 8.44
N ARG A 86 -7.54 17.56 7.60
CA ARG A 86 -6.87 18.86 7.75
C ARG A 86 -7.88 19.99 7.62
N MET A 87 -8.73 19.92 6.59
CA MET A 87 -9.76 20.93 6.33
C MET A 87 -10.85 20.93 7.41
N THR A 88 -11.12 19.84 8.12
CA THR A 88 -12.03 19.86 9.29
C THR A 88 -11.38 20.45 10.56
N GLY A 89 -10.14 20.92 10.47
CA GLY A 89 -9.43 21.61 11.55
C GLY A 89 -8.57 20.69 12.44
N LYS A 90 -8.37 19.43 12.06
CA LYS A 90 -7.48 18.53 12.79
C LYS A 90 -6.01 18.83 12.50
N GLN A 91 -5.16 18.58 13.49
CA GLN A 91 -3.71 18.55 13.33
C GLN A 91 -3.32 17.21 12.68
N VAL A 92 -3.00 17.25 11.39
CA VAL A 92 -2.70 16.04 10.62
C VAL A 92 -1.23 15.68 10.74
N PHE A 93 -0.93 14.60 11.46
CA PHE A 93 0.41 14.00 11.53
C PHE A 93 0.55 12.99 10.40
N TYR A 94 1.22 13.38 9.31
CA TYR A 94 1.33 12.57 8.09
C TYR A 94 2.79 12.42 7.65
N PRO A 95 3.56 11.53 8.32
CA PRO A 95 4.96 11.26 8.02
C PRO A 95 5.13 10.40 6.75
N ILE A 96 6.35 10.36 6.24
CA ILE A 96 6.75 9.41 5.17
C ILE A 96 7.99 8.62 5.59
N GLY A 97 7.95 7.31 5.44
CA GLY A 97 9.13 6.45 5.63
C GLY A 97 9.65 5.93 4.31
N TRP A 98 10.90 5.48 4.28
CA TRP A 98 11.49 4.75 3.17
C TRP A 98 11.97 3.39 3.66
N ASP A 99 11.54 2.31 3.00
CA ASP A 99 11.94 0.96 3.39
C ASP A 99 13.17 0.55 2.60
N ASP A 100 14.33 0.82 3.17
CA ASP A 100 15.60 0.82 2.47
C ASP A 100 16.48 -0.39 2.80
N ASN A 101 16.06 -1.29 3.69
CA ASN A 101 16.84 -2.48 4.04
C ASN A 101 16.41 -3.79 3.36
N GLY A 102 17.22 -4.83 3.55
CA GLY A 102 16.95 -6.20 3.15
C GLY A 102 17.30 -6.52 1.70
N LEU A 103 16.92 -7.73 1.29
CA LEU A 103 17.20 -8.29 -0.04
C LEU A 103 16.81 -7.40 -1.23
N PRO A 104 15.68 -6.65 -1.24
CA PRO A 104 15.33 -5.78 -2.35
C PRO A 104 16.42 -4.76 -2.67
N THR A 105 16.99 -4.15 -1.63
CA THR A 105 18.08 -3.17 -1.73
C THR A 105 19.38 -3.84 -2.13
N GLU A 106 19.73 -4.98 -1.52
CA GLU A 106 20.95 -5.71 -1.91
C GLU A 106 20.92 -6.09 -3.40
N LYS A 107 19.77 -6.55 -3.90
CA LYS A 107 19.56 -6.86 -5.33
C LYS A 107 19.71 -5.63 -6.21
N ARG A 108 19.18 -4.50 -5.76
CA ARG A 108 19.25 -3.21 -6.47
C ARG A 108 20.71 -2.76 -6.59
N VAL A 109 21.48 -2.86 -5.51
CA VAL A 109 22.93 -2.58 -5.44
C VAL A 109 23.73 -3.54 -6.31
N GLN A 110 23.48 -4.84 -6.21
CA GLN A 110 24.15 -5.85 -7.03
C GLN A 110 24.02 -5.58 -8.53
N ASN A 111 22.82 -5.19 -8.98
CA ASN A 111 22.55 -4.91 -10.39
C ASN A 111 23.04 -3.52 -10.82
N TYR A 112 23.00 -2.52 -9.94
CA TYR A 112 23.43 -1.16 -10.25
C TYR A 112 24.96 -1.05 -10.32
N TYR A 113 25.65 -1.69 -9.36
CA TYR A 113 27.11 -1.60 -9.23
C TYR A 113 27.87 -2.80 -9.79
N GLY A 114 27.20 -3.92 -10.11
CA GLY A 114 27.87 -5.12 -10.62
C GLY A 114 28.71 -5.85 -9.56
N VAL A 115 28.29 -5.77 -8.30
CA VAL A 115 29.00 -6.35 -7.14
C VAL A 115 28.16 -7.43 -6.46
N ARG A 116 28.78 -8.25 -5.62
CA ARG A 116 28.13 -9.15 -4.67
C ARG A 116 28.88 -9.10 -3.34
N GLY A 117 28.19 -9.11 -2.21
CA GLY A 117 28.87 -9.18 -0.93
C GLY A 117 29.48 -10.57 -0.69
N ASP A 118 30.59 -10.59 0.04
CA ASP A 118 31.33 -11.76 0.49
C ASP A 118 31.93 -11.46 1.88
N ALA A 119 31.40 -12.13 2.90
CA ALA A 119 31.80 -11.88 4.29
C ALA A 119 33.25 -12.32 4.59
N SER A 120 33.88 -13.12 3.72
CA SER A 120 35.27 -13.57 3.92
C SER A 120 36.31 -12.54 3.49
N LEU A 121 35.90 -11.48 2.78
CA LEU A 121 36.81 -10.46 2.26
C LEU A 121 37.03 -9.33 3.28
N PRO A 122 38.27 -8.84 3.45
CA PRO A 122 38.55 -7.69 4.29
C PRO A 122 38.02 -6.40 3.64
N TYR A 123 37.75 -5.40 4.46
CA TYR A 123 37.38 -4.06 4.01
C TYR A 123 38.48 -3.43 3.14
N ASP A 124 38.07 -2.85 2.01
CA ASP A 124 38.94 -2.11 1.08
C ASP A 124 38.50 -0.63 1.04
N PRO A 125 39.22 0.30 1.70
CA PRO A 125 38.85 1.71 1.73
C PRO A 125 38.95 2.42 0.37
N ASP A 126 39.67 1.83 -0.59
CA ASP A 126 39.86 2.39 -1.94
C ASP A 126 38.96 1.70 -2.98
N PHE A 127 38.02 0.84 -2.54
CA PHE A 127 37.16 0.09 -3.44
C PHE A 127 36.35 1.02 -4.35
N THR A 128 36.35 0.72 -5.65
CA THR A 128 35.54 1.43 -6.64
C THR A 128 34.67 0.43 -7.39
N PRO A 129 33.33 0.61 -7.46
CA PRO A 129 32.46 -0.35 -8.12
C PRO A 129 32.74 -0.43 -9.63
N PRO A 130 32.64 -1.62 -10.25
CA PRO A 130 32.97 -1.82 -11.67
C PRO A 130 32.02 -1.09 -12.63
N GLN A 131 30.83 -0.74 -12.17
CA GLN A 131 29.86 0.06 -12.91
C GLN A 131 29.03 0.94 -11.97
N ARG A 132 28.34 1.93 -12.54
CA ARG A 132 27.29 2.72 -11.88
C ARG A 132 26.14 2.84 -12.87
N GLY A 133 24.97 2.33 -12.51
CA GLY A 133 23.85 2.20 -13.42
C GLY A 133 23.86 0.89 -14.23
N GLY A 134 22.69 0.51 -14.73
CA GLY A 134 22.51 -0.66 -15.58
C GLY A 134 21.22 -0.55 -16.40
N GLU A 135 21.16 -1.18 -17.58
CA GLU A 135 20.00 -1.17 -18.49
C GLU A 135 18.77 -1.95 -17.95
N GLY A 136 18.61 -2.08 -16.63
CA GLY A 136 17.53 -2.87 -16.01
C GLY A 136 17.66 -4.39 -16.17
N LYS A 137 18.80 -4.91 -16.67
CA LYS A 137 19.06 -6.34 -16.78
C LYS A 137 19.62 -6.90 -15.47
N SER A 138 19.05 -8.01 -14.99
CA SER A 138 19.62 -8.75 -13.86
C SER A 138 20.98 -9.33 -14.27
N LEU A 139 22.02 -9.03 -13.49
CA LEU A 139 23.33 -9.64 -13.69
C LEU A 139 23.34 -11.06 -13.12
N LYS A 140 24.11 -11.96 -13.74
CA LYS A 140 24.35 -13.29 -13.16
C LYS A 140 25.41 -13.16 -12.07
N ALA A 141 25.31 -13.99 -11.04
CA ALA A 141 26.28 -13.99 -9.93
C ALA A 141 27.75 -14.18 -10.39
N ALA A 142 27.97 -14.89 -11.50
CA ALA A 142 29.31 -15.11 -12.07
C ALA A 142 29.93 -13.84 -12.68
N ASP A 143 29.10 -12.85 -13.04
CA ASP A 143 29.52 -11.59 -13.66
C ASP A 143 29.66 -10.46 -12.62
N GLN A 144 29.40 -10.76 -11.33
CA GLN A 144 29.46 -9.80 -10.23
C GLN A 144 30.79 -9.89 -9.47
N VAL A 145 31.38 -8.75 -9.14
CA VAL A 145 32.63 -8.64 -8.37
C VAL A 145 32.35 -8.86 -6.87
N PRO A 146 33.00 -9.83 -6.21
CA PRO A 146 32.86 -10.01 -4.77
C PRO A 146 33.51 -8.86 -4.00
N VAL A 147 32.84 -8.34 -2.97
CA VAL A 147 33.29 -7.26 -2.10
C VAL A 147 33.04 -7.58 -0.64
N SER A 148 33.79 -6.97 0.29
CA SER A 148 33.57 -7.16 1.73
C SER A 148 32.15 -6.77 2.16
N ARG A 149 31.71 -7.28 3.31
CA ARG A 149 30.44 -6.85 3.93
C ARG A 149 30.39 -5.33 4.11
N ALA A 150 31.46 -4.73 4.65
CA ALA A 150 31.52 -3.29 4.92
C ALA A 150 31.41 -2.46 3.63
N ASN A 151 32.18 -2.80 2.58
CA ASN A 151 32.06 -2.11 1.29
C ASN A 151 30.68 -2.30 0.66
N PHE A 152 30.07 -3.48 0.81
CA PHE A 152 28.73 -3.72 0.28
C PHE A 152 27.68 -2.87 0.98
N ILE A 153 27.76 -2.71 2.31
CA ILE A 153 26.87 -1.85 3.11
C ILE A 153 27.02 -0.39 2.68
N GLU A 154 28.25 0.12 2.52
CA GLU A 154 28.49 1.49 2.04
C GLU A 154 27.82 1.77 0.69
N LEU A 155 27.87 0.81 -0.25
CA LEU A 155 27.19 0.93 -1.55
C LEU A 155 25.66 0.87 -1.41
N CYS A 156 25.13 0.15 -0.42
CA CYS A 156 23.71 0.15 -0.12
C CYS A 156 23.27 1.51 0.43
N GLU A 157 24.00 2.08 1.38
CA GLU A 157 23.74 3.42 1.94
C GLU A 157 23.85 4.51 0.87
N GLU A 158 24.81 4.40 -0.06
CA GLU A 158 24.94 5.35 -1.17
C GLU A 158 23.72 5.32 -2.10
N LEU A 159 23.28 4.13 -2.52
CA LEU A 159 22.23 4.00 -3.53
C LEU A 159 20.83 4.25 -2.99
N THR A 160 20.57 3.92 -1.72
CA THR A 160 19.29 4.15 -1.06
C THR A 160 18.94 5.64 -1.05
N VAL A 161 19.89 6.50 -0.68
CA VAL A 161 19.74 7.96 -0.74
C VAL A 161 19.36 8.47 -2.14
N VAL A 162 19.92 7.86 -3.20
CA VAL A 162 19.60 8.24 -4.58
C VAL A 162 18.20 7.78 -4.99
N ASP A 163 17.82 6.54 -4.66
CA ASP A 163 16.50 6.00 -4.97
C ASP A 163 15.39 6.75 -4.20
N GLU A 164 15.66 7.18 -2.95
CA GLU A 164 14.76 8.02 -2.13
C GLU A 164 14.47 9.38 -2.77
N GLN A 165 15.51 10.08 -3.23
CA GLN A 165 15.34 11.37 -3.92
C GLN A 165 14.41 11.25 -5.13
N ALA A 166 14.54 10.16 -5.90
CA ALA A 166 13.67 9.89 -7.03
C ALA A 166 12.21 9.58 -6.60
N PHE A 167 12.02 8.97 -5.44
CA PHE A 167 10.68 8.70 -4.90
C PHE A 167 10.02 9.97 -4.38
N GLU A 168 10.77 10.76 -3.60
CA GLU A 168 10.35 12.07 -3.12
C GLU A 168 9.94 12.97 -4.29
N GLU A 169 10.72 13.02 -5.37
CA GLU A 169 10.37 13.81 -6.57
C GLU A 169 8.99 13.43 -7.13
N VAL A 170 8.73 12.13 -7.30
CA VAL A 170 7.44 11.64 -7.82
C VAL A 170 6.28 11.97 -6.87
N PHE A 171 6.46 11.77 -5.56
CA PHE A 171 5.42 12.04 -4.56
C PHE A 171 5.18 13.52 -4.32
N ARG A 172 6.22 14.36 -4.40
CA ARG A 172 6.06 15.82 -4.44
C ARG A 172 5.32 16.25 -5.69
N ARG A 173 5.69 15.73 -6.87
CA ARG A 173 4.97 16.02 -8.13
C ARG A 173 3.51 15.60 -8.06
N LEU A 174 3.21 14.46 -7.42
CA LEU A 174 1.84 14.00 -7.15
C LEU A 174 1.05 14.93 -6.20
N GLY A 175 1.73 15.84 -5.51
CA GLY A 175 1.13 16.81 -4.59
C GLY A 175 0.58 16.14 -3.34
N LEU A 176 1.28 15.17 -2.75
CA LEU A 176 0.87 14.59 -1.47
C LEU A 176 1.03 15.60 -0.32
N ALA A 177 0.02 15.70 0.55
CA ALA A 177 -0.04 16.57 1.72
C ALA A 177 0.71 16.00 2.94
N ILE A 178 1.89 15.43 2.68
CA ILE A 178 2.81 14.84 3.66
C ILE A 178 3.64 15.94 4.31
N ASP A 179 3.95 15.78 5.60
CA ASP A 179 4.96 16.61 6.26
C ASP A 179 6.36 16.07 5.93
N TRP A 180 7.01 16.72 4.97
CA TRP A 180 8.35 16.33 4.52
C TRP A 180 9.46 16.61 5.55
N ASN A 181 9.14 17.27 6.65
CA ASN A 181 10.06 17.43 7.79
C ASN A 181 10.02 16.22 8.73
N VAL A 182 9.02 15.34 8.61
CA VAL A 182 8.88 14.12 9.39
C VAL A 182 9.06 12.91 8.47
N GLN A 183 10.32 12.58 8.21
CA GLN A 183 10.70 11.42 7.41
C GLN A 183 11.64 10.48 8.17
N TYR A 184 11.62 9.20 7.81
CA TYR A 184 12.51 8.20 8.38
C TYR A 184 12.94 7.16 7.34
N ARG A 185 14.05 6.48 7.63
CA ARG A 185 14.55 5.35 6.84
C ARG A 185 14.66 4.11 7.70
N THR A 186 14.27 2.95 7.20
CA THR A 186 14.23 1.74 8.04
C THR A 186 15.62 1.25 8.47
N ILE A 187 16.71 1.68 7.82
CA ILE A 187 18.09 1.34 8.22
C ILE A 187 18.82 2.43 9.02
N GLU A 188 18.26 3.62 9.18
CA GLU A 188 18.97 4.68 9.90
C GLU A 188 19.10 4.39 11.40
N ASP A 189 19.99 5.13 12.08
CA ASP A 189 20.33 4.90 13.48
C ASP A 189 19.11 4.82 14.40
N ARG A 190 18.14 5.71 14.21
CA ARG A 190 16.89 5.71 14.97
C ARG A 190 16.10 4.43 14.77
N SER A 191 15.84 4.06 13.52
CA SER A 191 15.06 2.86 13.17
C SER A 191 15.74 1.59 13.66
N ARG A 192 17.07 1.51 13.52
CA ARG A 192 17.87 0.41 14.09
C ARG A 192 17.74 0.35 15.61
N ALA A 193 17.84 1.49 16.31
CA ALA A 193 17.72 1.53 17.77
C ALA A 193 16.33 1.08 18.24
N VAL A 194 15.27 1.54 17.58
CA VAL A 194 13.88 1.14 17.86
C VAL A 194 13.68 -0.37 17.65
N ALA A 195 14.16 -0.91 16.53
CA ALA A 195 14.04 -2.34 16.22
C ALA A 195 14.82 -3.22 17.20
N GLN A 196 16.06 -2.84 17.52
CA GLN A 196 16.88 -3.55 18.50
C GLN A 196 16.30 -3.47 19.92
N GLN A 197 15.81 -2.30 20.34
CA GLN A 197 15.17 -2.11 21.63
C GLN A 197 13.97 -3.04 21.78
N ALA A 198 13.05 -3.01 20.81
CA ALA A 198 11.87 -3.85 20.87
C ALA A 198 12.23 -5.34 20.80
N PHE A 199 13.24 -5.74 20.02
CA PHE A 199 13.75 -7.12 20.06
C PHE A 199 14.28 -7.52 21.45
N LEU A 200 15.12 -6.70 22.08
CA LEU A 200 15.66 -6.97 23.42
C LEU A 200 14.55 -7.10 24.46
N ARG A 201 13.52 -6.25 24.36
CA ARG A 201 12.35 -6.30 25.23
C ARG A 201 11.51 -7.55 25.01
N ASN A 202 11.28 -7.96 23.76
CA ASN A 202 10.63 -9.24 23.46
C ASN A 202 11.45 -10.41 23.99
N LEU A 203 12.78 -10.37 23.87
CA LEU A 203 13.67 -11.43 24.37
C LEU A 203 13.58 -11.54 25.90
N ALA A 204 13.63 -10.40 26.61
CA ALA A 204 13.48 -10.35 28.05
C ALA A 204 12.12 -10.88 28.54
N ARG A 205 11.05 -10.71 27.74
CA ARG A 205 9.71 -11.25 28.02
C ARG A 205 9.48 -12.68 27.50
N GLY A 206 10.46 -13.30 26.83
CA GLY A 206 10.32 -14.63 26.23
C GLY A 206 9.42 -14.70 24.99
N GLU A 207 9.09 -13.55 24.41
CA GLU A 207 8.33 -13.39 23.17
C GLU A 207 9.23 -13.56 21.94
N ALA A 208 10.49 -13.13 22.04
CA ALA A 208 11.52 -13.45 21.07
C ALA A 208 12.37 -14.61 21.59
N TYR A 209 12.64 -15.58 20.74
CA TYR A 209 13.41 -16.77 21.11
C TYR A 209 14.15 -17.34 19.92
N GLN A 210 15.17 -18.13 20.21
CA GLN A 210 15.93 -18.85 19.21
C GLN A 210 15.54 -20.33 19.20
N SER A 211 15.45 -20.91 18.01
CA SER A 211 15.21 -22.35 17.86
C SER A 211 16.03 -22.87 16.70
N GLU A 212 16.65 -24.04 16.90
CA GLU A 212 17.14 -24.85 15.80
C GLU A 212 15.98 -25.65 15.25
N ALA A 213 15.58 -25.35 14.01
CA ALA A 213 14.41 -25.95 13.41
C ALA A 213 14.60 -26.08 11.88
N PRO A 214 13.90 -27.03 11.24
CA PRO A 214 13.72 -26.99 9.80
C PRO A 214 13.04 -25.69 9.39
N GLY A 215 13.74 -24.89 8.60
CA GLY A 215 13.22 -23.68 7.98
C GLY A 215 13.16 -23.83 6.46
N LEU A 216 12.15 -23.19 5.86
CA LEU A 216 12.12 -23.04 4.41
C LEU A 216 13.26 -22.11 3.97
N TRP A 217 14.00 -22.53 2.96
CA TRP A 217 15.25 -21.91 2.56
C TRP A 217 15.35 -21.75 1.05
N ASP A 218 15.64 -20.53 0.62
CA ASP A 218 15.91 -20.25 -0.78
C ASP A 218 17.40 -20.47 -1.07
N ILE A 219 17.71 -21.49 -1.88
CA ILE A 219 19.09 -21.86 -2.23
C ILE A 219 19.75 -20.92 -3.24
N THR A 220 18.98 -20.08 -3.93
CA THR A 220 19.53 -19.07 -4.86
C THR A 220 19.99 -17.85 -4.07
N PHE A 221 19.18 -17.49 -3.09
CA PHE A 221 19.32 -16.32 -2.26
C PHE A 221 20.05 -16.60 -0.95
N GLN A 222 20.24 -17.86 -0.55
CA GLN A 222 20.91 -18.26 0.68
C GLN A 222 20.27 -17.61 1.93
N THR A 223 18.94 -17.68 2.05
CA THR A 223 18.22 -17.11 3.19
C THR A 223 17.04 -17.99 3.61
N ALA A 224 16.70 -17.94 4.91
CA ALA A 224 15.43 -18.41 5.42
C ALA A 224 14.26 -17.56 4.88
N VAL A 225 13.08 -18.17 4.75
CA VAL A 225 11.86 -17.58 4.18
C VAL A 225 10.68 -17.79 5.13
N ALA A 226 9.98 -16.71 5.47
CA ALA A 226 8.81 -16.77 6.36
C ALA A 226 7.55 -17.26 5.62
N GLN A 227 6.56 -17.79 6.35
CA GLN A 227 5.28 -18.25 5.79
C GLN A 227 4.57 -17.15 4.98
N ALA A 228 4.69 -15.89 5.42
CA ALA A 228 4.10 -14.74 4.74
C ALA A 228 4.77 -14.39 3.40
N GLU A 229 5.91 -14.99 3.06
CA GLU A 229 6.66 -14.73 1.83
C GLU A 229 6.56 -15.89 0.82
N LEU A 230 5.76 -16.93 1.14
CA LEU A 230 5.60 -18.11 0.30
C LEU A 230 4.62 -17.87 -0.85
N GLU A 231 4.96 -18.43 -2.01
CA GLU A 231 4.10 -18.54 -3.17
C GLU A 231 4.05 -19.99 -3.68
N ALA A 232 2.87 -20.60 -3.70
CA ALA A 232 2.69 -21.95 -4.21
C ALA A 232 2.52 -21.94 -5.74
N ARG A 233 3.41 -22.61 -6.47
CA ARG A 233 3.40 -22.68 -7.94
C ARG A 233 3.37 -24.13 -8.42
N ASP A 234 2.78 -24.37 -9.59
CA ASP A 234 2.87 -25.69 -10.24
C ASP A 234 4.30 -25.93 -10.71
N TYR A 235 4.85 -27.09 -10.36
CA TYR A 235 6.23 -27.46 -10.66
C TYR A 235 6.26 -28.86 -11.27
N PRO A 236 6.91 -29.03 -12.45
CA PRO A 236 7.00 -30.32 -13.10
C PRO A 236 7.85 -31.30 -12.28
N GLY A 237 7.38 -32.54 -12.18
CA GLY A 237 8.10 -33.63 -11.52
C GLY A 237 7.72 -34.98 -12.12
N ALA A 238 8.19 -36.05 -11.48
CA ALA A 238 7.76 -37.41 -11.78
C ALA A 238 7.59 -38.21 -10.50
N TYR A 239 6.57 -39.06 -10.43
CA TYR A 239 6.44 -40.09 -9.42
C TYR A 239 7.32 -41.28 -9.78
N HIS A 240 8.09 -41.74 -8.80
CA HIS A 240 8.94 -42.92 -8.86
C HIS A 240 8.36 -43.93 -7.88
N ARG A 241 7.96 -45.10 -8.37
CA ARG A 241 7.47 -46.20 -7.53
C ARG A 241 8.66 -47.05 -7.12
N VAL A 242 8.95 -47.04 -5.82
CA VAL A 242 10.20 -47.55 -5.26
C VAL A 242 9.92 -48.67 -4.26
N ALA A 243 10.68 -49.76 -4.36
CA ALA A 243 10.57 -50.93 -3.48
C ALA A 243 11.38 -50.74 -2.18
N TYR A 244 10.73 -50.93 -1.03
CA TYR A 244 11.38 -51.09 0.28
C TYR A 244 11.24 -52.54 0.73
N HIS A 245 12.28 -53.09 1.33
CA HIS A 245 12.36 -54.53 1.57
C HIS A 245 11.91 -54.89 3.00
N ARG A 246 11.07 -55.92 3.12
CA ARG A 246 10.71 -56.53 4.42
C ARG A 246 11.61 -57.74 4.67
N ALA A 247 11.84 -58.07 5.93
CA ALA A 247 12.50 -59.33 6.28
C ALA A 247 11.62 -60.53 5.89
N GLY A 248 11.94 -61.18 4.76
CA GLY A 248 11.30 -62.44 4.33
C GLY A 248 9.90 -62.32 3.70
N GLY A 249 9.53 -61.15 3.16
CA GLY A 249 8.24 -60.92 2.51
C GLY A 249 8.33 -60.07 1.23
N ASP A 250 7.19 -59.83 0.60
CA ASP A 250 7.09 -58.99 -0.60
C ASP A 250 7.45 -57.52 -0.32
N PRO A 251 8.06 -56.81 -1.29
CA PRO A 251 8.43 -55.42 -1.12
C PRO A 251 7.21 -54.52 -0.84
N VAL A 252 7.44 -53.47 -0.05
CA VAL A 252 6.50 -52.35 0.11
C VAL A 252 6.82 -51.34 -0.98
N PHE A 253 5.84 -50.95 -1.77
CA PHE A 253 6.03 -49.90 -2.77
C PHE A 253 5.57 -48.55 -2.24
N ILE A 254 6.43 -47.55 -2.37
CA ILE A 254 6.18 -46.13 -2.07
C ILE A 254 6.27 -45.35 -3.38
N GLU A 255 5.47 -44.30 -3.53
CA GLU A 255 5.59 -43.39 -4.66
C GLU A 255 6.12 -42.04 -4.21
N THR A 256 7.25 -41.61 -4.77
CA THR A 256 7.91 -40.36 -4.37
C THR A 256 8.31 -39.50 -5.57
N THR A 257 8.22 -38.18 -5.39
CA THR A 257 8.78 -37.21 -6.34
C THR A 257 10.24 -36.83 -6.06
N ARG A 258 10.79 -37.29 -4.93
CA ARG A 258 12.15 -36.96 -4.47
C ARG A 258 12.98 -38.20 -4.16
N PRO A 259 13.21 -39.12 -5.13
CA PRO A 259 13.96 -40.35 -4.86
C PRO A 259 15.39 -40.08 -4.38
N GLU A 260 15.98 -38.92 -4.66
CA GLU A 260 17.30 -38.54 -4.13
C GLU A 260 17.35 -38.50 -2.59
N LEU A 261 16.20 -38.35 -1.91
CA LEU A 261 16.10 -38.28 -0.46
C LEU A 261 15.88 -39.65 0.21
N ILE A 262 15.95 -40.76 -0.52
CA ILE A 262 15.83 -42.11 0.08
C ILE A 262 16.90 -42.33 1.16
N CYS A 263 18.11 -41.80 0.96
CA CYS A 263 19.20 -41.88 1.95
C CYS A 263 18.90 -41.18 3.28
N SER A 264 17.91 -40.29 3.33
CA SER A 264 17.50 -39.56 4.54
C SER A 264 16.16 -40.02 5.13
N VAL A 265 15.63 -41.16 4.66
CA VAL A 265 14.37 -41.70 5.17
C VAL A 265 14.50 -42.15 6.62
N VAL A 266 13.54 -41.72 7.43
CA VAL A 266 13.48 -41.96 8.88
C VAL A 266 12.24 -42.73 9.29
N ALA A 267 11.20 -42.77 8.45
CA ALA A 267 10.03 -43.63 8.62
C ALA A 267 9.30 -43.82 7.29
N LEU A 268 8.49 -44.86 7.17
CA LEU A 268 7.34 -44.87 6.26
C LEU A 268 6.07 -44.57 7.05
N VAL A 269 5.16 -43.78 6.51
CA VAL A 269 3.95 -43.32 7.20
C VAL A 269 2.71 -43.68 6.39
N ALA A 270 1.77 -44.39 7.02
CA ALA A 270 0.47 -44.75 6.46
C ALA A 270 -0.67 -44.15 7.29
N HIS A 271 -1.87 -44.07 6.71
CA HIS A 271 -3.05 -43.65 7.47
C HIS A 271 -3.47 -44.76 8.46
N PRO A 272 -3.86 -44.45 9.71
CA PRO A 272 -4.27 -45.46 10.70
C PRO A 272 -5.45 -46.32 10.24
N ASP A 273 -6.36 -45.75 9.45
CA ASP A 273 -7.55 -46.45 8.92
C ASP A 273 -7.30 -47.18 7.59
N ASP A 274 -6.06 -47.18 7.07
CA ASP A 274 -5.75 -47.86 5.81
C ASP A 274 -5.45 -49.35 6.03
N GLU A 275 -6.48 -50.19 5.86
CA GLU A 275 -6.40 -51.64 6.05
C GLU A 275 -5.32 -52.31 5.18
N ARG A 276 -4.89 -51.70 4.06
CA ARG A 276 -3.82 -52.23 3.19
C ARG A 276 -2.46 -52.31 3.90
N TYR A 277 -2.24 -51.45 4.90
CA TYR A 277 -0.97 -51.29 5.60
C TYR A 277 -1.05 -51.57 7.10
N ALA A 278 -2.22 -51.99 7.61
CA ALA A 278 -2.41 -52.27 9.04
C ALA A 278 -1.38 -53.27 9.60
N ASP A 279 -1.06 -54.33 8.86
CA ASP A 279 -0.08 -55.35 9.25
C ASP A 279 1.39 -54.87 9.19
N LEU A 280 1.65 -53.71 8.58
CA LEU A 280 2.97 -53.10 8.50
C LEU A 280 3.24 -52.12 9.64
N VAL A 281 2.22 -51.42 10.12
CA VAL A 281 2.39 -50.39 11.16
C VAL A 281 2.99 -51.02 12.42
N GLY A 282 4.07 -50.43 12.93
CA GLY A 282 4.85 -50.94 14.06
C GLY A 282 5.97 -51.91 13.69
N THR A 283 6.16 -52.22 12.41
CA THR A 283 7.29 -53.03 11.90
C THR A 283 8.39 -52.16 11.28
N THR A 284 9.47 -52.77 10.79
CA THR A 284 10.54 -52.09 10.06
C THR A 284 10.67 -52.62 8.63
N VAL A 285 11.18 -51.76 7.75
CA VAL A 285 11.59 -52.10 6.38
C VAL A 285 12.97 -51.54 6.11
N THR A 286 13.66 -52.10 5.11
CA THR A 286 14.99 -51.64 4.69
C THR A 286 14.88 -50.75 3.47
N SER A 287 15.52 -49.58 3.50
CA SER A 287 15.59 -48.65 2.38
C SER A 287 16.37 -49.26 1.21
N PRO A 288 15.90 -49.11 -0.04
CA PRO A 288 16.67 -49.55 -1.20
C PRO A 288 17.96 -48.73 -1.34
N LEU A 289 18.95 -49.32 -2.00
CA LEU A 289 20.31 -48.79 -2.21
C LEU A 289 21.17 -48.59 -0.96
N PHE A 290 20.61 -48.03 0.12
CA PHE A 290 21.37 -47.62 1.31
C PHE A 290 21.34 -48.63 2.45
N GLY A 291 20.41 -49.59 2.44
CA GLY A 291 20.37 -50.67 3.43
C GLY A 291 19.98 -50.22 4.85
N VAL A 292 19.36 -49.04 4.99
CA VAL A 292 18.99 -48.45 6.28
C VAL A 292 17.64 -49.01 6.75
N GLU A 293 17.57 -49.53 7.98
CA GLU A 293 16.29 -49.91 8.59
C GLU A 293 15.49 -48.67 9.00
N VAL A 294 14.21 -48.65 8.61
CA VAL A 294 13.26 -47.57 8.91
C VAL A 294 11.94 -48.15 9.43
N PRO A 295 11.34 -47.56 10.48
CA PRO A 295 10.06 -47.99 11.01
C PRO A 295 8.90 -47.61 10.08
N VAL A 296 7.80 -48.37 10.15
CA VAL A 296 6.51 -48.02 9.55
C VAL A 296 5.57 -47.53 10.65
N LEU A 297 5.07 -46.30 10.54
CA LEU A 297 4.26 -45.62 11.53
C LEU A 297 2.90 -45.20 10.95
N ALA A 298 1.95 -44.90 11.83
CA ALA A 298 0.63 -44.40 11.44
C ALA A 298 0.47 -42.91 11.78
N HIS A 299 -0.13 -42.15 10.87
CA HIS A 299 -0.49 -40.74 11.10
C HIS A 299 -1.74 -40.34 10.30
N PRO A 300 -2.74 -39.65 10.89
CA PRO A 300 -3.97 -39.25 10.19
C PRO A 300 -3.74 -38.32 8.98
N ALA A 301 -2.63 -37.58 8.96
CA ALA A 301 -2.27 -36.72 7.82
C ALA A 301 -1.75 -37.49 6.58
N ALA A 302 -1.57 -38.82 6.64
CA ALA A 302 -1.24 -39.60 5.46
C ALA A 302 -2.47 -39.79 4.56
N GLU A 303 -2.37 -39.39 3.29
CA GLU A 303 -3.47 -39.45 2.33
C GLU A 303 -3.57 -40.86 1.70
N MET A 304 -4.66 -41.59 1.98
CA MET A 304 -4.85 -42.97 1.51
C MET A 304 -4.93 -43.09 -0.02
N ASP A 305 -5.49 -42.09 -0.70
CA ASP A 305 -5.72 -42.07 -2.15
C ASP A 305 -4.55 -41.47 -2.95
N LYS A 306 -3.50 -41.01 -2.26
CA LYS A 306 -2.33 -40.37 -2.88
C LYS A 306 -1.19 -41.36 -3.08
N GLY A 307 -0.77 -41.50 -4.33
CA GLY A 307 0.29 -42.42 -4.72
C GLY A 307 -0.04 -43.85 -4.30
N ALA A 308 0.85 -44.47 -3.50
CA ALA A 308 0.59 -45.80 -2.95
C ALA A 308 -0.41 -45.81 -1.77
N GLY A 309 -0.61 -44.69 -1.06
CA GLY A 309 -1.33 -44.63 0.23
C GLY A 309 -0.43 -44.81 1.47
N ILE A 310 0.85 -45.08 1.24
CA ILE A 310 1.94 -45.04 2.22
C ILE A 310 3.05 -44.15 1.67
N ALA A 311 3.64 -43.30 2.49
CA ALA A 311 4.63 -42.31 2.09
C ALA A 311 5.95 -42.50 2.84
N MET A 312 7.07 -42.12 2.21
CA MET A 312 8.35 -42.04 2.90
C MET A 312 8.46 -40.69 3.63
N CYS A 313 8.91 -40.69 4.87
CA CYS A 313 9.29 -39.50 5.60
C CYS A 313 10.81 -39.35 5.56
N CYS A 314 11.32 -38.36 4.83
CA CYS A 314 12.76 -38.19 4.55
C CYS A 314 13.42 -37.09 5.36
N THR A 315 12.98 -36.96 6.61
CA THR A 315 13.24 -35.85 7.54
C THR A 315 12.66 -34.53 7.02
N PHE A 316 13.14 -34.02 5.88
CA PHE A 316 12.79 -32.69 5.34
C PHE A 316 12.56 -32.68 3.81
N GLY A 317 11.71 -33.57 3.30
CA GLY A 317 11.33 -33.60 1.88
C GLY A 317 10.29 -32.56 1.49
N ASP A 318 9.35 -32.30 2.39
CA ASP A 318 8.31 -31.28 2.32
C ASP A 318 7.82 -30.88 3.73
N MET A 319 6.78 -30.03 3.80
CA MET A 319 6.23 -29.59 5.10
C MET A 319 5.46 -30.69 5.85
N THR A 320 4.96 -31.71 5.16
CA THR A 320 4.29 -32.85 5.80
C THR A 320 5.32 -33.68 6.55
N ASP A 321 6.51 -33.87 5.97
CA ASP A 321 7.64 -34.50 6.66
C ASP A 321 8.01 -33.77 7.95
N VAL A 322 8.01 -32.43 7.95
CA VAL A 322 8.28 -31.61 9.15
C VAL A 322 7.21 -31.82 10.24
N VAL A 323 5.95 -31.98 9.86
CA VAL A 323 4.86 -32.30 10.78
C VAL A 323 5.08 -33.70 11.38
N TRP A 324 5.26 -34.72 10.54
CA TRP A 324 5.49 -36.09 10.99
C TRP A 324 6.74 -36.23 11.86
N TRP A 325 7.85 -35.61 11.45
CA TRP A 325 9.11 -35.61 12.21
C TRP A 325 8.90 -35.14 13.65
N ARG A 326 8.13 -34.06 13.81
CA ARG A 326 7.84 -33.47 15.13
C ARG A 326 6.81 -34.26 15.92
N GLU A 327 5.69 -34.62 15.33
CA GLU A 327 4.58 -35.29 16.04
C GLU A 327 4.91 -36.76 16.37
N LEU A 328 5.71 -37.43 15.55
CA LEU A 328 6.12 -38.82 15.76
C LEU A 328 7.49 -38.96 16.44
N GLY A 329 8.18 -37.84 16.75
CA GLY A 329 9.49 -37.85 17.43
C GLY A 329 10.60 -38.55 16.64
N LEU A 330 10.69 -38.28 15.32
CA LEU A 330 11.63 -38.95 14.42
C LEU A 330 13.05 -38.36 14.52
N PRO A 331 14.10 -39.15 14.22
CA PRO A 331 15.46 -38.62 14.17
C PRO A 331 15.66 -37.63 13.02
N THR A 332 16.64 -36.73 13.15
CA THR A 332 16.98 -35.77 12.10
C THR A 332 18.07 -36.33 11.19
N ARG A 333 17.74 -36.68 9.94
CA ARG A 333 18.69 -37.14 8.90
C ARG A 333 18.82 -36.14 7.74
N SER A 334 19.07 -34.86 8.02
CA SER A 334 19.17 -33.84 6.96
C SER A 334 20.44 -34.03 6.11
N VAL A 335 20.28 -34.12 4.79
CA VAL A 335 21.39 -34.30 3.83
C VAL A 335 21.58 -33.11 2.88
N ILE A 336 20.60 -32.21 2.77
CA ILE A 336 20.69 -31.01 1.94
C ILE A 336 21.26 -29.86 2.77
N THR A 337 22.29 -29.21 2.23
CA THR A 337 22.94 -28.02 2.80
C THR A 337 22.25 -26.73 2.33
N ARG A 338 22.57 -25.61 2.99
CA ARG A 338 22.12 -24.26 2.59
C ARG A 338 22.41 -23.92 1.12
N SER A 339 23.44 -24.52 0.53
CA SER A 339 23.77 -24.33 -0.90
C SER A 339 22.84 -25.06 -1.88
N GLY A 340 21.85 -25.83 -1.39
CA GLY A 340 21.00 -26.70 -2.21
C GLY A 340 21.74 -27.92 -2.76
N ARG A 341 22.86 -28.28 -2.12
CA ARG A 341 23.69 -29.45 -2.46
C ARG A 341 23.67 -30.43 -1.32
N PHE A 342 23.86 -31.70 -1.66
CA PHE A 342 24.08 -32.74 -0.66
C PHE A 342 25.35 -32.48 0.14
N GLN A 343 25.34 -32.87 1.42
CA GLN A 343 26.52 -32.81 2.28
C GLN A 343 27.70 -33.54 1.64
N ALA A 344 28.90 -33.00 1.86
CA ALA A 344 30.12 -33.54 1.25
C ALA A 344 30.58 -34.84 1.93
N GLU A 345 30.26 -35.01 3.22
CA GLU A 345 30.60 -36.18 3.99
C GLU A 345 29.49 -37.23 3.89
N VAL A 346 29.87 -38.51 3.92
CA VAL A 346 28.93 -39.62 3.98
C VAL A 346 28.28 -39.63 5.36
N PRO A 347 26.93 -39.59 5.47
CA PRO A 347 26.26 -39.62 6.75
C PRO A 347 26.54 -40.90 7.52
N GLU A 348 26.59 -40.80 8.85
CA GLU A 348 26.89 -41.95 9.74
C GLU A 348 25.96 -43.14 9.52
N TRP A 349 24.67 -42.90 9.22
CA TRP A 349 23.70 -43.97 8.97
C TRP A 349 23.81 -44.61 7.58
N VAL A 350 24.63 -44.05 6.68
CA VAL A 350 24.96 -44.63 5.37
C VAL A 350 26.34 -45.27 5.38
N ALA A 351 27.26 -44.75 6.20
CA ALA A 351 28.62 -45.23 6.32
C ALA A 351 28.68 -46.72 6.71
N GLY A 352 29.54 -47.48 6.04
CA GLY A 352 29.66 -48.94 6.16
C GLY A 352 28.53 -49.74 5.50
N GLY A 353 27.52 -49.07 4.94
CA GLY A 353 26.38 -49.68 4.26
C GLY A 353 26.57 -49.87 2.75
N PRO A 354 25.65 -50.58 2.07
CA PRO A 354 25.73 -50.83 0.63
C PRO A 354 25.62 -49.57 -0.24
N GLY A 355 25.13 -48.46 0.32
CA GLY A 355 24.98 -47.18 -0.37
C GLY A 355 26.11 -46.18 -0.14
N GLU A 356 27.18 -46.55 0.59
CA GLU A 356 28.31 -45.65 0.89
C GLU A 356 28.99 -45.13 -0.37
N GLU A 357 29.35 -46.03 -1.29
CA GLU A 357 30.03 -45.68 -2.56
C GLU A 357 29.12 -44.81 -3.45
N LEU A 358 27.84 -45.19 -3.57
CA LEU A 358 26.84 -44.38 -4.29
C LEU A 358 26.77 -42.97 -3.71
N TYR A 359 26.72 -42.84 -2.38
CA TYR A 359 26.65 -41.53 -1.75
C TYR A 359 27.94 -40.73 -2.01
N ALA A 360 29.10 -41.31 -1.72
CA ALA A 360 30.40 -40.65 -1.81
C ALA A 360 30.74 -40.18 -3.22
N GLU A 361 30.47 -41.01 -4.24
CA GLU A 361 30.88 -40.72 -5.62
C GLU A 361 29.83 -39.92 -6.41
N HIS A 362 28.55 -40.11 -6.10
CA HIS A 362 27.44 -39.63 -6.94
C HIS A 362 26.46 -38.67 -6.25
N LEU A 363 26.43 -38.60 -4.91
CA LEU A 363 25.56 -37.66 -4.20
C LEU A 363 26.36 -36.54 -3.53
N ALA A 364 27.50 -36.84 -2.90
CA ALA A 364 28.28 -35.89 -2.11
C ALA A 364 28.61 -34.60 -2.88
N GLY A 365 28.20 -33.44 -2.33
CA GLY A 365 28.40 -32.11 -2.93
C GLY A 365 27.62 -31.84 -4.23
N ARG A 366 26.82 -32.79 -4.73
CA ARG A 366 26.03 -32.63 -5.95
C ARG A 366 24.74 -31.86 -5.69
N THR A 367 24.19 -31.28 -6.75
CA THR A 367 22.88 -30.64 -6.71
C THR A 367 21.78 -31.69 -6.55
N THR A 368 20.63 -31.31 -6.02
CA THR A 368 19.47 -32.22 -5.89
C THR A 368 19.02 -32.81 -7.22
N HIS A 369 19.19 -32.08 -8.33
CA HIS A 369 18.92 -32.59 -9.67
C HIS A 369 19.88 -33.71 -10.08
N SER A 370 21.20 -33.50 -9.96
CA SER A 370 22.19 -34.51 -10.32
C SER A 370 22.13 -35.73 -9.38
N ALA A 371 21.89 -35.52 -8.08
CA ALA A 371 21.67 -36.60 -7.13
C ALA A 371 20.44 -37.43 -7.50
N ARG A 372 19.35 -36.79 -7.94
CA ARG A 372 18.14 -37.49 -8.41
C ARG A 372 18.39 -38.37 -9.62
N GLU A 373 19.10 -37.88 -10.61
CA GLU A 373 19.45 -38.69 -11.79
C GLU A 373 20.28 -39.91 -11.42
N ALA A 374 21.29 -39.72 -10.55
CA ALA A 374 22.13 -40.82 -10.05
C ALA A 374 21.32 -41.85 -9.24
N THR A 375 20.48 -41.41 -8.30
CA THR A 375 19.65 -42.32 -7.51
C THR A 375 18.65 -43.08 -8.37
N VAL A 376 18.00 -42.44 -9.34
CA VAL A 376 17.06 -43.12 -10.25
C VAL A 376 17.77 -44.14 -11.13
N ALA A 377 18.98 -43.84 -11.62
CA ALA A 377 19.78 -44.81 -12.36
C ALA A 377 20.13 -46.03 -11.49
N ALA A 378 20.57 -45.79 -10.25
CA ALA A 378 20.90 -46.84 -9.30
C ALA A 378 19.68 -47.71 -8.92
N LEU A 379 18.51 -47.10 -8.68
CA LEU A 379 17.27 -47.84 -8.42
C LEU A 379 16.85 -48.73 -9.61
N ARG A 380 17.08 -48.26 -10.84
CA ARG A 380 16.80 -49.06 -12.05
C ARG A 380 17.77 -50.25 -12.16
N GLU A 381 19.04 -50.04 -11.82
CA GLU A 381 20.06 -51.08 -11.86
C GLU A 381 19.87 -52.14 -10.77
N SER A 382 19.49 -51.75 -9.55
CA SER A 382 19.19 -52.67 -8.46
C SER A 382 17.90 -53.47 -8.67
N GLY A 383 16.99 -52.94 -9.49
CA GLY A 383 15.65 -53.48 -9.71
C GLY A 383 14.60 -52.96 -8.71
N ASP A 384 14.95 -51.96 -7.89
CA ASP A 384 14.06 -51.37 -6.89
C ASP A 384 13.12 -50.29 -7.47
N LEU A 385 13.34 -49.88 -8.72
CA LEU A 385 12.42 -49.01 -9.45
C LEU A 385 11.37 -49.86 -10.18
N ASP A 386 10.10 -49.72 -9.79
CA ASP A 386 8.98 -50.38 -10.46
C ASP A 386 8.39 -49.50 -11.57
N GLY A 387 8.52 -49.98 -12.80
CA GLY A 387 8.05 -49.28 -13.99
C GLY A 387 8.86 -48.03 -14.32
N GLU A 388 8.36 -47.26 -15.30
CA GLU A 388 8.98 -45.99 -15.68
C GLU A 388 8.39 -44.82 -14.87
N PRO A 389 9.21 -43.81 -14.51
CA PRO A 389 8.71 -42.64 -13.76
C PRO A 389 7.55 -41.95 -14.47
N THR A 390 6.46 -41.71 -13.74
CA THR A 390 5.24 -41.12 -14.29
C THR A 390 5.24 -39.61 -14.09
N LYS A 391 5.09 -38.84 -15.17
CA LYS A 391 5.08 -37.37 -15.09
C LYS A 391 3.94 -36.87 -14.20
N THR A 392 4.24 -35.85 -13.40
CA THR A 392 3.27 -35.19 -12.53
C THR A 392 3.52 -33.68 -12.49
N GLN A 393 2.53 -32.94 -12.02
CA GLN A 393 2.64 -31.53 -11.64
C GLN A 393 2.36 -31.46 -10.15
N ARG A 394 3.34 -31.02 -9.35
CA ARG A 394 3.16 -30.83 -7.91
C ARG A 394 3.09 -29.35 -7.60
N LYS A 395 2.34 -28.97 -6.57
CA LYS A 395 2.49 -27.64 -5.97
C LYS A 395 3.78 -27.64 -5.17
N ALA A 396 4.70 -26.73 -5.50
CA ALA A 396 5.90 -26.48 -4.72
C ALA A 396 5.87 -25.04 -4.20
N ASN A 397 6.44 -24.85 -3.01
CA ASN A 397 6.58 -23.51 -2.42
C ASN A 397 7.83 -22.84 -3.00
N PHE A 398 7.65 -21.60 -3.42
CA PHE A 398 8.71 -20.69 -3.86
C PHE A 398 8.77 -19.53 -2.87
N TYR A 399 9.95 -18.95 -2.71
CA TYR A 399 10.00 -17.58 -2.24
C TYR A 399 9.35 -16.68 -3.30
N GLU A 400 8.56 -15.69 -2.91
CA GLU A 400 7.86 -14.79 -3.85
C GLU A 400 8.81 -14.19 -4.92
N ARG A 401 10.08 -14.00 -4.59
CA ARG A 401 11.13 -13.47 -5.50
C ARG A 401 12.02 -14.56 -6.13
N GLY A 402 11.83 -15.82 -5.76
CA GLY A 402 12.64 -16.96 -6.15
C GLY A 402 12.17 -17.61 -7.46
N GLU A 403 13.12 -18.23 -8.17
CA GLU A 403 12.87 -19.00 -9.41
C GLU A 403 12.97 -20.51 -9.20
N LYS A 404 13.40 -20.96 -8.02
CA LYS A 404 13.55 -22.37 -7.67
C LYS A 404 12.67 -22.72 -6.48
N PRO A 405 12.17 -23.98 -6.39
CA PRO A 405 11.50 -24.45 -5.19
C PRO A 405 12.37 -24.27 -3.94
N LEU A 406 11.73 -23.96 -2.81
CA LEU A 406 12.39 -23.90 -1.52
C LEU A 406 12.84 -25.29 -1.08
N GLU A 407 14.02 -25.36 -0.48
CA GLU A 407 14.46 -26.52 0.28
C GLU A 407 14.12 -26.32 1.75
N ILE A 408 14.17 -27.39 2.53
CA ILE A 408 14.03 -27.32 3.99
C ILE A 408 15.38 -27.68 4.58
N VAL A 409 15.99 -26.73 5.29
CA VAL A 409 17.30 -26.92 5.93
C VAL A 409 17.19 -26.63 7.42
N THR A 410 17.94 -27.38 8.22
CA THR A 410 18.06 -27.10 9.65
C THR A 410 18.99 -25.91 9.83
N SER A 411 18.50 -24.90 10.53
CA SER A 411 19.31 -23.77 10.96
C SER A 411 18.75 -23.19 12.23
N ARG A 412 19.63 -22.58 13.01
CA ARG A 412 19.25 -21.80 14.17
C ARG A 412 18.75 -20.44 13.70
N GLN A 413 17.54 -20.06 14.12
CA GLN A 413 16.86 -18.86 13.67
C GLN A 413 16.14 -18.17 14.85
N TRP A 414 15.95 -16.86 14.74
CA TRP A 414 15.18 -16.05 15.67
C TRP A 414 13.71 -15.99 15.27
N PHE A 415 12.84 -16.12 16.26
CA PHE A 415 11.39 -16.08 16.11
C PHE A 415 10.75 -15.09 17.06
N ILE A 416 9.62 -14.50 16.66
CA ILE A 416 8.69 -13.77 17.53
C ILE A 416 7.37 -14.53 17.61
N ARG A 417 6.88 -14.73 18.83
CA ARG A 417 5.55 -15.31 19.10
C ARG A 417 4.44 -14.47 18.47
N ASN A 418 3.61 -15.11 17.66
CA ASN A 418 2.57 -14.41 16.87
C ASN A 418 1.20 -15.13 16.91
N GLY A 419 1.02 -16.09 17.81
CA GLY A 419 -0.18 -16.93 17.91
C GLY A 419 -0.13 -18.20 17.05
N GLY A 420 0.91 -18.42 16.25
CA GLY A 420 1.06 -19.64 15.45
C GLY A 420 1.27 -20.91 16.29
N ARG A 421 1.80 -20.76 17.53
CA ARG A 421 2.03 -21.86 18.47
C ARG A 421 1.28 -21.73 19.81
N GLU A 422 0.58 -20.62 20.02
CA GLU A 422 -0.06 -20.28 21.29
C GLU A 422 -1.51 -19.88 21.07
N GLU A 423 -2.45 -20.69 21.57
CA GLU A 423 -3.88 -20.50 21.32
C GLU A 423 -4.42 -19.22 21.97
N ASP A 424 -3.97 -18.90 23.18
CA ASP A 424 -4.40 -17.69 23.89
C ASP A 424 -3.94 -16.42 23.16
N LEU A 425 -2.70 -16.39 22.67
CA LEU A 425 -2.19 -15.29 21.86
C LEU A 425 -2.91 -15.20 20.51
N ARG A 426 -3.20 -16.34 19.87
CA ARG A 426 -4.01 -16.40 18.64
C ARG A 426 -5.38 -15.77 18.85
N ALA A 427 -6.08 -16.16 19.92
CA ALA A 427 -7.38 -15.61 20.28
C ALA A 427 -7.31 -14.11 20.56
N ALA A 428 -6.26 -13.66 21.27
CA ALA A 428 -6.05 -12.24 21.54
C ALA A 428 -5.79 -11.43 20.26
N LEU A 429 -5.01 -11.95 19.31
CA LEU A 429 -4.76 -11.28 18.03
C LEU A 429 -5.98 -11.28 17.11
N ILE A 430 -6.81 -12.33 17.14
CA ILE A 430 -8.12 -12.31 16.48
C ILE A 430 -9.00 -11.22 17.08
N ALA A 431 -9.04 -11.09 18.42
CA ALA A 431 -9.78 -10.04 19.10
C ALA A 431 -9.28 -8.63 18.72
N ARG A 432 -7.96 -8.42 18.59
CA ARG A 432 -7.40 -7.18 18.02
C ARG A 432 -7.90 -6.94 16.60
N GLY A 433 -7.94 -7.97 15.77
CA GLY A 433 -8.55 -7.90 14.44
C GLY A 433 -10.03 -7.54 14.44
N ASP A 434 -10.78 -7.85 15.50
CA ASP A 434 -12.18 -7.46 15.68
C ASP A 434 -12.33 -6.02 16.20
N GLU A 435 -11.33 -5.49 16.91
CA GLU A 435 -11.27 -4.10 17.38
C GLU A 435 -10.95 -3.07 16.28
N ILE A 436 -10.20 -3.46 15.23
CA ILE A 436 -9.84 -2.56 14.11
C ILE A 436 -11.06 -2.28 13.23
N ASP A 437 -11.26 -1.04 12.79
CA ASP A 437 -12.25 -0.72 11.75
C ASP A 437 -11.63 -0.85 10.36
N PHE A 438 -12.06 -1.87 9.61
CA PHE A 438 -11.58 -2.12 8.25
C PHE A 438 -12.42 -1.38 7.22
N HIS A 439 -11.77 -0.66 6.31
CA HIS A 439 -12.40 0.05 5.20
C HIS A 439 -11.86 -0.49 3.88
N PRO A 440 -12.60 -1.34 3.14
CA PRO A 440 -13.96 -1.83 3.43
C PRO A 440 -14.02 -2.99 4.43
N ALA A 441 -15.15 -3.12 5.15
CA ALA A 441 -15.33 -4.04 6.28
C ALA A 441 -15.07 -5.52 5.95
N PHE A 442 -15.31 -5.95 4.71
CA PHE A 442 -15.11 -7.35 4.32
C PHE A 442 -13.63 -7.78 4.39
N MET A 443 -12.68 -6.84 4.37
CA MET A 443 -11.25 -7.15 4.44
C MET A 443 -10.82 -7.70 5.81
N ARG A 444 -11.60 -7.48 6.88
CA ARG A 444 -11.41 -8.10 8.20
C ARG A 444 -11.28 -9.62 8.10
N SER A 445 -12.07 -10.24 7.21
CA SER A 445 -12.01 -11.69 6.99
C SER A 445 -10.63 -12.18 6.53
N ARG A 446 -9.89 -11.37 5.74
CA ARG A 446 -8.53 -11.73 5.30
C ARG A 446 -7.56 -11.73 6.46
N TYR A 447 -7.66 -10.75 7.36
CA TYR A 447 -6.86 -10.71 8.59
C TYR A 447 -7.17 -11.93 9.46
N LYS A 448 -8.46 -12.17 9.77
CA LYS A 448 -8.87 -13.28 10.61
C LYS A 448 -8.43 -14.64 10.07
N ASN A 449 -8.68 -14.90 8.79
CA ASN A 449 -8.26 -16.15 8.13
C ASN A 449 -6.73 -16.32 8.16
N TRP A 450 -5.97 -15.24 8.09
CA TRP A 450 -4.51 -15.30 8.23
C TRP A 450 -4.09 -15.73 9.62
N VAL A 451 -4.64 -15.11 10.67
CA VAL A 451 -4.33 -15.45 12.07
C VAL A 451 -4.77 -16.88 12.42
N GLU A 452 -5.94 -17.32 11.96
CA GLU A 452 -6.41 -18.70 12.11
C GLU A 452 -5.53 -19.71 11.36
N GLY A 453 -4.91 -19.30 10.26
CA GLY A 453 -4.05 -20.15 9.42
C GLY A 453 -2.56 -20.16 9.80
N LEU A 454 -2.16 -19.50 10.89
CA LEU A 454 -0.77 -19.50 11.36
C LEU A 454 -0.39 -20.90 11.88
N ASN A 455 0.70 -21.46 11.34
CA ASN A 455 1.20 -22.80 11.70
C ASN A 455 2.55 -22.74 12.46
N GLY A 456 3.03 -21.54 12.75
CA GLY A 456 4.28 -21.31 13.45
C GLY A 456 4.50 -19.84 13.76
N ASP A 457 5.43 -19.59 14.69
CA ASP A 457 5.82 -18.26 15.08
C ASP A 457 6.64 -17.56 13.97
N TRP A 458 6.67 -16.23 14.02
CA TRP A 458 7.23 -15.41 12.95
C TRP A 458 8.77 -15.50 12.95
N LEU A 459 9.34 -16.09 11.90
CA LEU A 459 10.79 -16.15 11.68
C LEU A 459 11.31 -14.77 11.26
N ILE A 460 12.13 -14.15 12.11
CA ILE A 460 12.62 -12.78 11.92
C ILE A 460 14.11 -12.68 11.59
N SER A 461 14.90 -13.75 11.63
CA SER A 461 16.30 -13.69 11.22
C SER A 461 16.47 -13.90 9.70
N ARG A 462 17.48 -13.25 9.13
CA ARG A 462 17.87 -13.34 7.71
C ARG A 462 19.39 -13.33 7.60
N GLN A 463 19.93 -14.21 6.75
CA GLN A 463 21.37 -14.35 6.50
C GLN A 463 21.79 -13.37 5.39
N ARG A 464 21.79 -12.07 5.73
CA ARG A 464 21.97 -10.93 4.82
C ARG A 464 22.99 -9.96 5.36
N PHE A 465 23.46 -9.05 4.50
CA PHE A 465 24.41 -8.01 4.90
C PHE A 465 23.71 -6.71 5.22
N PHE A 466 22.69 -6.32 4.47
CA PHE A 466 22.01 -5.04 4.63
C PHE A 466 20.66 -5.22 5.33
N GLY A 467 20.64 -4.94 6.64
CA GLY A 467 19.48 -5.08 7.52
C GLY A 467 19.84 -4.68 8.95
N VAL A 468 18.84 -4.55 9.82
CA VAL A 468 19.10 -4.23 11.24
C VAL A 468 19.71 -5.47 11.91
N PRO A 469 20.95 -5.44 12.42
CA PRO A 469 21.53 -6.60 13.08
C PRO A 469 20.84 -6.87 14.42
N PHE A 470 20.81 -8.14 14.85
CA PHE A 470 20.38 -8.48 16.20
C PHE A 470 21.38 -7.93 17.21
N PRO A 471 20.99 -7.30 18.33
CA PRO A 471 21.92 -6.73 19.31
C PRO A 471 22.48 -7.80 20.27
N VAL A 472 22.98 -8.91 19.72
CA VAL A 472 23.35 -10.12 20.49
C VAL A 472 24.67 -10.76 20.02
N TRP A 473 25.36 -11.38 20.98
CA TRP A 473 26.55 -12.21 20.80
C TRP A 473 26.37 -13.53 21.55
N TYR A 474 27.25 -14.49 21.32
CA TYR A 474 27.29 -15.77 22.04
C TYR A 474 28.62 -15.88 22.78
N ALA A 475 28.61 -16.50 23.96
CA ALA A 475 29.86 -16.81 24.64
C ALA A 475 30.64 -17.90 23.88
N VAL A 476 31.96 -17.82 23.91
CA VAL A 476 32.85 -18.90 23.44
C VAL A 476 33.43 -19.58 24.66
N ASP A 477 33.29 -20.89 24.74
CA ASP A 477 33.75 -21.66 25.90
C ASP A 477 35.29 -21.78 25.96
N GLU A 478 35.82 -22.43 26.99
CA GLU A 478 37.27 -22.59 27.17
C GLU A 478 37.93 -23.47 26.09
N HIS A 479 37.14 -24.19 25.28
CA HIS A 479 37.58 -25.04 24.18
C HIS A 479 37.51 -24.35 22.82
N GLY A 480 36.93 -23.15 22.73
CA GLY A 480 36.73 -22.43 21.48
C GLY A 480 35.41 -22.78 20.79
N GLU A 481 34.50 -23.50 21.46
CA GLU A 481 33.18 -23.84 20.93
C GLU A 481 32.16 -22.74 21.30
N ILE A 482 31.20 -22.50 20.40
CA ILE A 482 30.19 -21.45 20.60
C ILE A 482 29.09 -21.98 21.52
N ASP A 483 28.94 -21.35 22.69
CA ASP A 483 27.84 -21.60 23.62
C ASP A 483 26.63 -20.74 23.25
N HIS A 484 25.75 -21.32 22.46
CA HIS A 484 24.53 -20.65 22.01
C HIS A 484 23.41 -20.59 23.05
N GLU A 485 23.54 -21.28 24.19
CA GLU A 485 22.60 -21.12 25.30
C GLU A 485 22.94 -19.86 26.11
N ARG A 486 24.21 -19.45 26.11
CA ARG A 486 24.69 -18.23 26.77
C ARG A 486 24.72 -17.03 25.83
N VAL A 487 23.55 -16.47 25.58
CA VAL A 487 23.36 -15.23 24.80
C VAL A 487 23.81 -14.01 25.61
N LEU A 488 24.69 -13.20 25.02
CA LEU A 488 25.13 -11.91 25.53
C LEU A 488 24.35 -10.81 24.78
N VAL A 489 23.76 -9.87 25.51
CA VAL A 489 22.90 -8.82 24.93
C VAL A 489 23.51 -7.44 25.10
N ALA A 490 23.22 -6.53 24.18
CA ALA A 490 23.59 -5.12 24.32
C ALA A 490 22.77 -4.43 25.43
N ASP A 491 23.27 -3.31 25.95
CA ASP A 491 22.49 -2.41 26.80
C ASP A 491 21.57 -1.54 25.92
N GLU A 492 20.32 -1.30 26.34
CA GLU A 492 19.38 -0.43 25.60
C GLU A 492 19.95 0.99 25.41
N ALA A 493 20.82 1.47 26.32
CA ALA A 493 21.47 2.78 26.22
C ALA A 493 22.54 2.86 25.12
N SER A 494 23.10 1.72 24.67
CA SER A 494 24.13 1.68 23.62
C SER A 494 23.59 1.45 22.22
N LEU A 495 22.29 1.21 22.05
CA LEU A 495 21.68 0.92 20.75
C LEU A 495 21.73 2.13 19.80
N PRO A 496 21.82 1.98 18.47
CA PRO A 496 21.98 0.71 17.81
C PRO A 496 23.43 0.23 17.89
N VAL A 497 23.61 -1.07 17.88
CA VAL A 497 24.92 -1.74 17.78
C VAL A 497 24.97 -2.61 16.51
N ASP A 498 26.15 -2.95 16.03
CA ASP A 498 26.40 -4.03 15.07
C ASP A 498 27.34 -5.05 15.72
N PRO A 499 26.86 -6.21 16.18
CA PRO A 499 27.68 -7.19 16.89
C PRO A 499 28.93 -7.66 16.16
N VAL A 500 28.91 -7.61 14.82
CA VAL A 500 30.08 -7.98 14.00
C VAL A 500 31.24 -7.01 14.23
N ASN A 501 30.94 -5.73 14.48
CA ASN A 501 31.92 -4.68 14.65
C ASN A 501 32.08 -4.24 16.12
N ASP A 502 31.03 -4.36 16.93
CA ASP A 502 30.99 -3.94 18.33
C ASP A 502 31.30 -5.08 19.29
N VAL A 503 31.66 -4.72 20.53
CA VAL A 503 32.05 -5.66 21.59
C VAL A 503 30.95 -5.72 22.67
N PRO A 504 30.54 -6.92 23.14
CA PRO A 504 29.54 -7.03 24.18
C PRO A 504 30.04 -6.46 25.52
N PRO A 505 29.14 -5.98 26.40
CA PRO A 505 29.52 -5.48 27.72
C PRO A 505 30.36 -6.50 28.51
N GLY A 506 31.52 -6.06 29.02
CA GLY A 506 32.40 -6.88 29.85
C GLY A 506 33.47 -7.67 29.08
N TYR A 507 33.57 -7.50 27.76
CA TYR A 507 34.58 -8.13 26.91
C TYR A 507 35.48 -7.08 26.23
N THR A 508 36.59 -7.53 25.65
CA THR A 508 37.48 -6.71 24.78
C THR A 508 37.58 -7.31 23.38
N GLU A 509 37.98 -6.50 22.39
CA GLU A 509 38.08 -6.93 20.99
C GLU A 509 39.01 -8.15 20.81
N GLU A 510 40.06 -8.28 21.62
CA GLU A 510 40.98 -9.43 21.58
C GLU A 510 40.33 -10.77 21.97
N GLN A 511 39.13 -10.73 22.56
CA GLN A 511 38.36 -11.90 22.96
C GLN A 511 37.36 -12.34 21.88
N ARG A 512 37.26 -11.64 20.75
CA ARG A 512 36.42 -12.05 19.63
C ARG A 512 36.91 -13.36 19.03
N ASP A 513 36.01 -14.32 18.90
CA ASP A 513 36.24 -15.67 18.36
C ASP A 513 37.40 -16.43 19.05
N ALA A 514 37.71 -16.06 20.30
CA ALA A 514 38.76 -16.67 21.11
C ALA A 514 38.16 -17.51 22.26
N PRO A 515 38.83 -18.59 22.72
CA PRO A 515 38.37 -19.37 23.87
C PRO A 515 38.16 -18.51 25.13
N GLY A 516 37.02 -18.70 25.81
CA GLY A 516 36.57 -17.89 26.94
C GLY A 516 36.07 -16.48 26.55
N GLY A 517 35.94 -16.20 25.26
CA GLY A 517 35.55 -14.92 24.70
C GLY A 517 34.10 -14.87 24.23
N PHE A 518 33.89 -14.27 23.05
CA PHE A 518 32.56 -14.10 22.45
C PHE A 518 32.61 -14.20 20.92
N THR A 519 31.48 -14.49 20.29
CA THR A 519 31.29 -14.43 18.85
C THR A 519 29.99 -13.71 18.50
N ALA A 520 29.95 -13.02 17.37
CA ALA A 520 28.81 -12.22 16.95
C ALA A 520 27.67 -13.07 16.37
N ASP A 521 26.42 -12.68 16.62
CA ASP A 521 25.34 -13.10 15.72
C ASP A 521 25.46 -12.30 14.41
N THR A 522 25.60 -13.01 13.29
CA THR A 522 25.80 -12.42 11.97
C THR A 522 24.49 -12.17 11.21
N ASP A 523 23.36 -12.62 11.76
CA ASP A 523 22.07 -12.44 11.11
C ASP A 523 21.59 -10.99 11.25
N VAL A 524 20.76 -10.58 10.30
CA VAL A 524 19.98 -9.34 10.38
C VAL A 524 18.50 -9.67 10.50
N MET A 525 17.73 -8.71 10.99
CA MET A 525 16.29 -8.81 11.10
C MET A 525 15.64 -8.76 9.71
N ASP A 526 14.53 -9.48 9.58
CA ASP A 526 13.54 -9.36 8.52
C ASP A 526 13.15 -7.88 8.35
N THR A 527 13.07 -7.42 7.10
CA THR A 527 12.60 -6.08 6.77
C THR A 527 11.26 -5.79 7.46
N TRP A 528 10.34 -6.76 7.48
CA TRP A 528 9.06 -6.60 8.17
C TRP A 528 9.19 -6.41 9.69
N ALA A 529 10.25 -6.91 10.33
CA ALA A 529 10.48 -6.72 11.77
C ALA A 529 10.84 -5.27 12.12
N THR A 530 11.38 -4.52 11.15
CA THR A 530 11.65 -3.09 11.31
C THR A 530 10.47 -2.25 10.82
N SER A 531 9.96 -2.52 9.61
CA SER A 531 8.84 -1.74 9.04
C SER A 531 7.56 -1.86 9.86
N SER A 532 7.36 -2.95 10.61
CA SER A 532 6.24 -3.10 11.56
C SER A 532 6.34 -2.21 12.80
N LEU A 533 7.44 -1.49 13.00
CA LEU A 533 7.61 -0.48 14.05
C LEU A 533 7.43 0.95 13.52
N SER A 534 6.89 1.11 12.31
CA SER A 534 6.60 2.41 11.69
C SER A 534 5.87 3.39 12.62
N PRO A 535 4.83 3.01 13.40
CA PRO A 535 4.24 3.89 14.40
C PRO A 535 5.25 4.40 15.43
N GLN A 536 6.06 3.49 16.00
CA GLN A 536 7.04 3.82 17.02
C GLN A 536 8.17 4.69 16.46
N ILE A 537 8.64 4.37 15.25
CA ILE A 537 9.68 5.12 14.57
C ILE A 537 9.20 6.54 14.28
N ALA A 538 8.04 6.70 13.64
CA ALA A 538 7.56 8.02 13.24
C ALA A 538 7.13 8.90 14.43
N ALA A 539 6.46 8.32 15.44
CA ALA A 539 5.80 9.11 16.49
C ALA A 539 6.68 9.54 17.66
N GLY A 540 8.00 9.27 17.68
CA GLY A 540 8.82 9.70 18.81
C GLY A 540 9.17 8.64 19.85
N TRP A 541 8.95 7.33 19.61
CA TRP A 541 9.07 6.34 20.69
C TRP A 541 10.43 6.41 21.42
N PRO A 542 10.45 6.59 22.77
CA PRO A 542 11.69 6.82 23.49
C PRO A 542 12.69 5.66 23.35
N THR A 543 13.93 6.00 22.99
CA THR A 543 15.07 5.08 22.94
C THR A 543 16.24 5.59 23.79
N ARG A 544 17.19 4.72 24.16
CA ARG A 544 18.36 5.04 25.01
C ARG A 544 17.98 5.79 26.30
N GLY A 545 16.94 5.34 26.99
CA GLY A 545 16.44 6.03 28.19
C GLY A 545 15.84 7.42 27.93
N GLY A 546 15.35 7.67 26.71
CA GLY A 546 14.75 8.94 26.28
C GLY A 546 15.74 9.98 25.76
N GLN A 547 17.00 9.60 25.56
CA GLN A 547 18.07 10.48 25.04
C GLN A 547 18.51 10.11 23.62
N GLY A 548 17.91 9.07 23.02
CA GLY A 548 18.19 8.70 21.63
C GLY A 548 17.68 9.76 20.66
N ASP A 549 18.37 9.93 19.54
CA ASP A 549 17.99 10.91 18.54
C ASP A 549 16.55 10.67 18.07
N GLY A 550 15.79 11.76 18.00
CA GLY A 550 14.36 11.75 17.67
C GLY A 550 13.42 11.16 18.75
N SER A 551 13.90 10.79 19.93
CA SER A 551 13.03 10.42 21.06
C SER A 551 12.19 11.61 21.51
N ASP A 552 10.87 11.43 21.56
CA ASP A 552 9.89 12.43 21.98
C ASP A 552 8.70 11.73 22.63
N ALA A 553 8.77 11.55 23.95
CA ALA A 553 7.73 10.83 24.71
C ALA A 553 6.38 11.56 24.68
N GLU A 554 6.39 12.89 24.73
CA GLU A 554 5.16 13.70 24.70
C GLU A 554 4.46 13.58 23.36
N LEU A 555 5.21 13.63 22.25
CA LEU A 555 4.67 13.39 20.93
C LEU A 555 4.16 11.96 20.78
N PHE A 556 4.91 10.96 21.26
CA PHE A 556 4.49 9.57 21.18
C PHE A 556 3.14 9.34 21.88
N ASP A 557 2.97 9.90 23.08
CA ASP A 557 1.71 9.79 23.84
C ASP A 557 0.56 10.58 23.18
N ALA A 558 0.86 11.65 22.44
CA ALA A 558 -0.13 12.45 21.72
C ALA A 558 -0.48 11.90 20.33
N ILE A 559 0.27 10.93 19.81
CA ILE A 559 0.08 10.35 18.47
C ILE A 559 -0.36 8.89 18.55
N PHE A 560 0.27 8.05 19.37
CA PHE A 560 0.01 6.61 19.42
C PHE A 560 -1.19 6.29 20.32
N PRO A 561 -2.13 5.41 19.89
CA PRO A 561 -2.21 4.75 18.59
C PRO A 561 -2.61 5.72 17.47
N PHE A 562 -2.18 5.44 16.24
CA PHE A 562 -2.52 6.24 15.06
C PHE A 562 -4.02 6.16 14.73
N ASP A 563 -4.52 7.05 13.88
CA ASP A 563 -5.92 7.00 13.45
C ASP A 563 -6.09 6.10 12.22
N MET A 564 -5.16 6.17 11.27
CA MET A 564 -5.33 5.54 9.96
C MET A 564 -4.09 4.79 9.50
N ARG A 565 -4.29 3.57 8.98
CA ARG A 565 -3.29 2.79 8.23
C ARG A 565 -3.75 2.56 6.78
N PRO A 566 -3.29 3.38 5.81
CA PRO A 566 -3.52 3.12 4.38
C PRO A 566 -2.58 2.04 3.84
N GLN A 567 -3.09 1.08 3.08
CA GLN A 567 -2.24 0.13 2.34
C GLN A 567 -3.01 -0.73 1.32
N GLY A 568 -2.29 -1.43 0.46
CA GLY A 568 -2.85 -2.51 -0.36
C GLY A 568 -3.27 -3.71 0.50
N HIS A 569 -4.28 -4.45 0.03
CA HIS A 569 -4.76 -5.66 0.72
C HIS A 569 -3.77 -6.85 0.69
N ASP A 570 -2.71 -6.77 -0.11
CA ASP A 570 -1.68 -7.82 -0.25
C ASP A 570 -0.71 -7.86 0.93
N ILE A 571 -0.53 -6.74 1.63
CA ILE A 571 0.34 -6.61 2.82
C ILE A 571 -0.46 -6.63 4.14
N ILE A 572 -1.67 -7.20 4.14
CA ILE A 572 -2.42 -7.51 5.38
C ILE A 572 -1.67 -8.56 6.21
N ARG A 573 -1.20 -9.63 5.55
CA ARG A 573 -0.50 -10.77 6.20
C ARG A 573 0.94 -10.46 6.65
N THR A 574 1.53 -9.40 6.10
CA THR A 574 2.88 -8.94 6.44
C THR A 574 2.78 -7.69 7.31
N TRP A 575 2.82 -6.49 6.73
CA TRP A 575 2.99 -5.22 7.44
C TRP A 575 1.90 -4.96 8.49
N LEU A 576 0.63 -5.10 8.10
CA LEU A 576 -0.51 -4.85 9.00
C LEU A 576 -0.48 -5.81 10.18
N PHE A 577 -0.46 -7.12 9.90
CA PHE A 577 -0.44 -8.15 10.93
C PHE A 577 0.80 -8.03 11.84
N ALA A 578 1.98 -7.86 11.26
CA ALA A 578 3.21 -7.71 12.03
C ALA A 578 3.14 -6.49 12.96
N THR A 579 2.64 -5.35 12.49
CA THR A 579 2.52 -4.15 13.35
C THR A 579 1.52 -4.37 14.49
N VAL A 580 0.42 -5.08 14.25
CA VAL A 580 -0.52 -5.47 15.32
C VAL A 580 0.16 -6.37 16.35
N VAL A 581 0.97 -7.34 15.93
CA VAL A 581 1.75 -8.20 16.84
C VAL A 581 2.72 -7.37 17.67
N ARG A 582 3.44 -6.43 17.05
CA ARG A 582 4.41 -5.56 17.76
C ARG A 582 3.73 -4.64 18.76
N ALA A 583 2.63 -4.00 18.38
CA ALA A 583 1.86 -3.14 19.29
C ALA A 583 1.19 -3.93 20.42
N HIS A 584 0.72 -5.14 20.15
CA HIS A 584 0.19 -6.04 21.18
C HIS A 584 1.24 -6.34 22.24
N HIS A 585 2.45 -6.73 21.84
CA HIS A 585 3.53 -7.06 22.76
C HIS A 585 4.09 -5.84 23.53
N GLU A 586 4.31 -4.72 22.85
CA GLU A 586 4.94 -3.55 23.47
C GLU A 586 3.95 -2.68 24.27
N HIS A 587 2.69 -2.60 23.83
CA HIS A 587 1.72 -1.62 24.36
C HIS A 587 0.42 -2.26 24.84
N GLY A 588 0.17 -3.54 24.57
CA GLY A 588 -1.10 -4.17 24.90
C GLY A 588 -2.28 -3.49 24.22
N SER A 589 -2.08 -2.92 23.03
CA SER A 589 -3.07 -2.13 22.29
C SER A 589 -3.04 -2.42 20.80
N LEU A 590 -3.97 -1.81 20.06
CA LEU A 590 -3.83 -1.65 18.62
C LEU A 590 -2.79 -0.57 18.28
N PRO A 591 -2.15 -0.65 17.11
CA PRO A 591 -1.29 0.41 16.57
C PRO A 591 -2.05 1.57 15.92
N TRP A 592 -3.28 1.30 15.44
CA TRP A 592 -4.19 2.29 14.86
C TRP A 592 -5.64 1.86 15.05
N THR A 593 -6.60 2.78 14.85
CA THR A 593 -8.04 2.47 14.88
C THR A 593 -8.57 1.97 13.55
N ASP A 594 -8.18 2.60 12.43
CA ASP A 594 -8.76 2.34 11.11
C ASP A 594 -7.74 1.76 10.12
N ALA A 595 -8.07 0.64 9.48
CA ALA A 595 -7.31 0.04 8.39
C ALA A 595 -7.96 0.33 7.03
N TYR A 596 -7.41 1.31 6.31
CA TYR A 596 -7.91 1.74 5.00
C TYR A 596 -7.21 0.99 3.87
N LEU A 597 -7.96 0.20 3.09
CA LEU A 597 -7.39 -0.76 2.15
C LEU A 597 -7.77 -0.47 0.70
N ASN A 598 -6.76 -0.31 -0.16
CA ASN A 598 -6.95 -0.15 -1.60
C ASN A 598 -6.86 -1.49 -2.37
N GLY A 599 -7.52 -1.53 -3.54
CA GLY A 599 -7.39 -2.62 -4.51
C GLY A 599 -6.11 -2.55 -5.33
N TRP A 600 -5.90 -3.53 -6.21
CA TRP A 600 -4.79 -3.55 -7.16
C TRP A 600 -5.07 -2.72 -8.42
N ILE A 601 -3.99 -2.26 -9.06
CA ILE A 601 -4.05 -1.77 -10.44
C ILE A 601 -3.84 -2.94 -11.41
N LEU A 602 -4.80 -3.09 -12.31
CA LEU A 602 -4.79 -4.07 -13.38
C LEU A 602 -4.45 -3.39 -14.72
N ASP A 603 -3.83 -4.14 -15.62
CA ASP A 603 -3.68 -3.71 -17.01
C ASP A 603 -5.05 -3.65 -17.73
N PRO A 604 -5.13 -3.07 -18.94
CA PRO A 604 -6.38 -2.99 -19.70
C PRO A 604 -7.06 -4.35 -19.98
N ASP A 605 -6.31 -5.46 -19.93
CA ASP A 605 -6.81 -6.83 -20.07
C ASP A 605 -7.24 -7.46 -18.71
N ARG A 606 -7.30 -6.65 -17.64
CA ARG A 606 -7.64 -7.03 -16.26
C ARG A 606 -6.67 -8.04 -15.63
N LYS A 607 -5.39 -8.01 -16.02
CA LYS A 607 -4.34 -8.81 -15.39
C LYS A 607 -3.54 -7.94 -14.43
N LYS A 608 -3.06 -8.55 -13.34
CA LYS A 608 -2.16 -7.89 -12.39
C LYS A 608 -0.92 -7.35 -13.11
N MET A 609 -0.67 -6.05 -12.99
CA MET A 609 0.56 -5.41 -13.46
C MET A 609 1.76 -5.89 -12.64
N SER A 610 2.88 -6.19 -13.30
CA SER A 610 4.12 -6.59 -12.60
C SER A 610 5.35 -6.33 -13.45
N LYS A 611 6.46 -5.92 -12.81
CA LYS A 611 7.75 -5.69 -13.49
C LYS A 611 8.20 -6.93 -14.31
N SER A 612 7.95 -8.14 -13.81
CA SER A 612 8.30 -9.41 -14.50
C SER A 612 7.49 -9.69 -15.77
N LYS A 613 6.31 -9.09 -15.94
CA LYS A 613 5.48 -9.20 -17.15
C LYS A 613 5.75 -8.10 -18.18
N GLY A 614 6.62 -7.14 -17.87
CA GLY A 614 7.02 -6.07 -18.79
C GLY A 614 5.92 -5.04 -19.11
N ASN A 615 4.82 -5.01 -18.36
CA ASN A 615 3.69 -4.11 -18.56
C ASN A 615 3.60 -2.94 -17.54
N ALA A 616 4.62 -2.76 -16.70
CA ALA A 616 4.62 -1.70 -15.69
C ALA A 616 5.04 -0.35 -16.29
N ALA A 617 4.13 0.63 -16.32
CA ALA A 617 4.42 2.02 -16.66
C ALA A 617 5.08 2.77 -15.49
N THR A 618 6.01 3.69 -15.78
CA THR A 618 6.57 4.60 -14.78
C THR A 618 5.55 5.71 -14.46
N PRO A 619 5.30 6.02 -13.17
CA PRO A 619 4.33 7.05 -12.78
C PRO A 619 4.62 8.43 -13.35
N LEU A 620 5.90 8.80 -13.41
CA LEU A 620 6.32 10.14 -13.79
C LEU A 620 5.86 10.50 -15.21
N GLY A 621 5.98 9.57 -16.17
CA GLY A 621 5.53 9.81 -17.54
C GLY A 621 4.02 10.06 -17.61
N MET A 622 3.22 9.30 -16.85
CA MET A 622 1.76 9.51 -16.81
C MET A 622 1.39 10.87 -16.22
N LEU A 623 2.09 11.32 -15.17
CA LEU A 623 1.90 12.63 -14.55
C LEU A 623 2.27 13.77 -15.52
N GLU A 624 3.41 13.67 -16.21
CA GLU A 624 3.87 14.65 -17.18
C GLU A 624 2.95 14.75 -18.40
N GLU A 625 2.51 13.61 -18.95
CA GLU A 625 1.68 13.58 -20.16
C GLU A 625 0.25 14.09 -19.92
N ASN A 626 -0.32 13.83 -18.73
CA ASN A 626 -1.74 14.06 -18.48
C ASN A 626 -2.03 15.20 -17.52
N GLY A 627 -1.04 15.64 -16.73
CA GLY A 627 -1.22 16.53 -15.59
C GLY A 627 -1.65 15.78 -14.32
N THR A 628 -1.21 16.26 -13.17
CA THR A 628 -1.32 15.55 -11.89
C THR A 628 -2.76 15.47 -11.41
N ASP A 629 -3.53 16.54 -11.51
CA ASP A 629 -4.97 16.51 -11.15
C ASP A 629 -5.75 15.44 -11.94
N ALA A 630 -5.35 15.19 -13.18
CA ALA A 630 -5.99 14.16 -14.02
C ALA A 630 -5.70 12.74 -13.49
N VAL A 631 -4.47 12.49 -13.07
CA VAL A 631 -4.04 11.22 -12.51
C VAL A 631 -4.61 11.02 -11.09
N ARG A 632 -4.62 12.09 -10.28
CA ARG A 632 -5.24 12.08 -8.95
C ARG A 632 -6.73 11.77 -9.03
N TYR A 633 -7.44 12.42 -9.96
CA TYR A 633 -8.85 12.13 -10.23
C TYR A 633 -9.07 10.65 -10.58
N TRP A 634 -8.25 10.07 -11.47
CA TRP A 634 -8.37 8.64 -11.81
C TRP A 634 -8.22 7.74 -10.58
N ALA A 635 -7.26 8.03 -9.70
CA ALA A 635 -7.06 7.26 -8.48
C ALA A 635 -8.22 7.44 -7.46
N ALA A 636 -8.74 8.66 -7.33
CA ALA A 636 -9.83 9.00 -6.41
C ALA A 636 -11.23 8.62 -6.92
N ALA A 637 -11.41 8.40 -8.23
CA ALA A 637 -12.65 7.89 -8.79
C ALA A 637 -12.86 6.38 -8.48
N ALA A 638 -11.83 5.69 -8.02
CA ALA A 638 -11.92 4.29 -7.64
C ALA A 638 -12.43 4.11 -6.21
N ARG A 639 -13.38 3.20 -6.04
CA ARG A 639 -13.94 2.85 -4.73
C ARG A 639 -12.91 2.15 -3.83
N PRO A 640 -12.97 2.36 -2.50
CA PRO A 640 -12.12 1.66 -1.54
C PRO A 640 -12.15 0.13 -1.73
N GLY A 641 -10.97 -0.49 -1.71
CA GLY A 641 -10.78 -1.95 -1.77
C GLY A 641 -11.11 -2.63 -3.11
N VAL A 642 -11.43 -1.88 -4.17
CA VAL A 642 -11.78 -2.43 -5.49
C VAL A 642 -10.60 -2.38 -6.45
N ASP A 643 -10.30 -3.51 -7.09
CA ASP A 643 -9.30 -3.59 -8.17
C ASP A 643 -9.74 -2.72 -9.35
N THR A 644 -8.82 -1.86 -9.80
CA THR A 644 -9.10 -0.84 -10.81
C THR A 644 -8.19 -1.00 -12.01
N VAL A 645 -8.73 -0.76 -13.21
CA VAL A 645 -7.96 -0.80 -14.46
C VAL A 645 -7.29 0.54 -14.70
N ASP A 646 -6.07 0.53 -15.22
CA ASP A 646 -5.45 1.70 -15.83
C ASP A 646 -6.26 2.13 -17.08
N ASP A 647 -7.17 3.09 -16.90
CA ASP A 647 -8.10 3.56 -17.92
C ASP A 647 -7.77 5.00 -18.36
N PRO A 648 -7.10 5.18 -19.52
CA PRO A 648 -6.82 6.51 -20.08
C PRO A 648 -8.08 7.36 -20.30
N GLY A 649 -9.27 6.74 -20.40
CA GLY A 649 -10.55 7.42 -20.46
C GLY A 649 -10.84 8.22 -19.20
N GLN A 650 -10.64 7.64 -18.01
CA GLN A 650 -10.85 8.29 -16.72
C GLN A 650 -9.85 9.43 -16.48
N VAL A 651 -8.59 9.24 -16.86
CA VAL A 651 -7.57 10.30 -16.78
C VAL A 651 -8.01 11.52 -17.61
N LYS A 652 -8.53 11.30 -18.82
CA LYS A 652 -9.08 12.38 -19.65
C LYS A 652 -10.31 13.06 -19.03
N VAL A 653 -11.12 12.35 -18.25
CA VAL A 653 -12.24 12.95 -17.50
C VAL A 653 -11.68 13.93 -16.48
N GLY A 654 -10.74 13.50 -15.63
CA GLY A 654 -10.10 14.35 -14.62
C GLY A 654 -9.44 15.60 -15.22
N ARG A 655 -8.71 15.45 -16.34
CA ARG A 655 -8.12 16.60 -17.05
C ARG A 655 -9.19 17.59 -17.53
N ARG A 656 -10.32 17.10 -18.06
CA ARG A 656 -11.43 17.97 -18.48
C ARG A 656 -12.06 18.70 -17.30
N LEU A 657 -12.21 18.03 -16.16
CA LEU A 657 -12.73 18.64 -14.94
C LEU A 657 -11.82 19.80 -14.49
N ALA A 658 -10.51 19.59 -14.38
CA ALA A 658 -9.55 20.64 -14.00
C ALA A 658 -9.56 21.83 -14.97
N ILE A 659 -9.59 21.58 -16.29
CA ILE A 659 -9.70 22.65 -17.30
C ILE A 659 -11.04 23.40 -17.18
N LYS A 660 -12.15 22.68 -16.96
CA LYS A 660 -13.47 23.30 -16.80
C LYS A 660 -13.51 24.15 -15.54
N LEU A 661 -12.93 23.67 -14.42
CA LEU A 661 -12.81 24.41 -13.17
C LEU A 661 -12.10 25.74 -13.38
N LEU A 662 -10.93 25.74 -14.01
CA LEU A 662 -10.17 26.97 -14.30
C LEU A 662 -10.98 27.96 -15.15
N ASN A 663 -11.62 27.48 -16.22
CA ASN A 663 -12.37 28.34 -17.13
C ASN A 663 -13.66 28.88 -16.51
N ALA A 664 -14.42 28.04 -15.81
CA ALA A 664 -15.65 28.44 -15.12
C ALA A 664 -15.33 29.44 -14.01
N SER A 665 -14.27 29.21 -13.23
CA SER A 665 -13.86 30.11 -12.16
C SER A 665 -13.41 31.47 -12.69
N LYS A 666 -12.61 31.49 -13.77
CA LYS A 666 -12.24 32.74 -14.44
C LYS A 666 -13.47 33.51 -14.91
N PHE A 667 -14.46 32.80 -15.46
CA PHE A 667 -15.69 33.42 -15.93
C PHE A 667 -16.51 34.00 -14.77
N VAL A 668 -16.70 33.25 -13.69
CA VAL A 668 -17.35 33.71 -12.46
C VAL A 668 -16.71 34.98 -11.92
N LEU A 669 -15.38 34.98 -11.80
CA LEU A 669 -14.63 36.12 -11.25
C LEU A 669 -14.58 37.32 -12.22
N SER A 670 -14.92 37.14 -13.50
CA SER A 670 -14.95 38.23 -14.50
C SER A 670 -16.23 39.07 -14.47
N PHE A 671 -17.26 38.66 -13.72
CA PHE A 671 -18.54 39.38 -13.69
C PHE A 671 -18.52 40.70 -12.91
N GLY A 672 -17.42 41.01 -12.21
CA GLY A 672 -17.24 42.25 -11.46
C GLY A 672 -17.11 42.03 -9.96
N GLU A 673 -16.79 43.10 -9.24
CA GLU A 673 -16.56 43.07 -7.79
C GLU A 673 -17.88 43.19 -7.00
N LEU A 674 -17.83 42.68 -5.77
CA LEU A 674 -18.86 42.95 -4.75
C LEU A 674 -18.52 44.24 -3.99
N PRO A 675 -19.49 44.88 -3.34
CA PRO A 675 -19.22 46.02 -2.47
C PRO A 675 -18.25 45.62 -1.35
N GLU A 676 -17.25 46.47 -1.10
CA GLU A 676 -16.24 46.23 -0.08
C GLU A 676 -16.88 46.03 1.31
N GLY A 677 -16.51 44.94 2.00
CA GLY A 677 -17.03 44.61 3.32
C GLY A 677 -18.50 44.16 3.37
N ALA A 678 -19.13 43.92 2.22
CA ALA A 678 -20.47 43.33 2.19
C ALA A 678 -20.44 41.86 2.61
N ASP A 679 -21.44 41.45 3.40
CA ASP A 679 -21.73 40.04 3.67
C ASP A 679 -22.38 39.42 2.42
N GLU A 680 -21.69 38.49 1.75
CA GLU A 680 -22.17 37.89 0.51
C GLU A 680 -23.53 37.21 0.70
N ALA A 681 -23.78 36.54 1.83
CA ALA A 681 -25.03 35.85 2.08
C ALA A 681 -26.22 36.82 2.16
N SER A 682 -25.99 38.03 2.67
CA SER A 682 -27.01 39.09 2.76
C SER A 682 -27.41 39.67 1.40
N LEU A 683 -26.54 39.55 0.39
CA LEU A 683 -26.78 40.05 -0.96
C LEU A 683 -27.61 39.08 -1.81
N VAL A 684 -27.75 37.81 -1.41
CA VAL A 684 -28.45 36.79 -2.19
C VAL A 684 -29.97 36.85 -1.97
N THR A 685 -30.67 37.44 -2.94
CA THR A 685 -32.12 37.69 -2.87
C THR A 685 -32.93 36.93 -3.92
N GLU A 686 -32.35 36.65 -5.08
CA GLU A 686 -33.09 36.08 -6.20
C GLU A 686 -33.42 34.59 -6.00
N PRO A 687 -34.65 34.13 -6.32
CA PRO A 687 -35.08 32.75 -6.07
C PRO A 687 -34.19 31.68 -6.70
N LEU A 688 -33.68 31.94 -7.91
CA LEU A 688 -32.79 31.02 -8.63
C LEU A 688 -31.43 30.87 -7.94
N ASP A 689 -30.89 31.98 -7.43
CA ASP A 689 -29.61 32.01 -6.72
C ASP A 689 -29.73 31.27 -5.37
N ARG A 690 -30.82 31.52 -4.65
CA ARG A 690 -31.17 30.83 -3.39
C ARG A 690 -31.33 29.32 -3.59
N ALA A 691 -32.04 28.91 -4.64
CA ALA A 691 -32.23 27.49 -4.96
C ALA A 691 -30.91 26.78 -5.31
N MET A 692 -30.00 27.46 -6.02
CA MET A 692 -28.67 26.92 -6.33
C MET A 692 -27.85 26.67 -5.05
N LEU A 693 -27.79 27.66 -4.15
CA LEU A 693 -27.03 27.52 -2.89
C LEU A 693 -27.66 26.47 -1.96
N ALA A 694 -28.99 26.32 -1.95
CA ALA A 694 -29.65 25.23 -1.24
C ALA A 694 -29.29 23.84 -1.80
N GLY A 695 -29.18 23.72 -3.13
CA GLY A 695 -28.68 22.51 -3.78
C GLY A 695 -27.22 22.21 -3.41
N LEU A 696 -26.37 23.24 -3.36
CA LEU A 696 -24.98 23.11 -2.95
C LEU A 696 -24.84 22.72 -1.47
N ALA A 697 -25.71 23.21 -0.59
CA ALA A 697 -25.73 22.82 0.81
C ALA A 697 -26.00 21.32 0.99
N GLU A 698 -26.89 20.74 0.18
CA GLU A 698 -27.12 19.29 0.16
C GLU A 698 -25.89 18.52 -0.35
N VAL A 699 -25.16 19.07 -1.32
CA VAL A 699 -23.89 18.48 -1.80
C VAL A 699 -22.83 18.51 -0.69
N VAL A 700 -22.69 19.63 0.02
CA VAL A 700 -21.79 19.74 1.19
C VAL A 700 -22.13 18.68 2.22
N ARG A 701 -23.41 18.53 2.58
CA ARG A 701 -23.86 17.51 3.53
C ARG A 701 -23.49 16.10 3.06
N ARG A 702 -23.82 15.74 1.81
CA ARG A 702 -23.57 14.40 1.25
C ARG A 702 -22.08 14.10 1.08
N ALA A 703 -21.28 15.07 0.66
CA ALA A 703 -19.83 14.91 0.53
C ALA A 703 -19.18 14.72 1.90
N THR A 704 -19.63 15.47 2.90
CA THR A 704 -19.18 15.33 4.30
C THR A 704 -19.55 13.95 4.84
N ASP A 705 -20.82 13.53 4.72
CA ASP A 705 -21.27 12.19 5.15
C ASP A 705 -20.46 11.07 4.48
N ALA A 706 -20.08 11.24 3.21
CA ALA A 706 -19.29 10.26 2.48
C ALA A 706 -17.83 10.19 2.98
N TYR A 707 -17.18 11.33 3.26
CA TYR A 707 -15.85 11.35 3.86
C TYR A 707 -15.84 10.77 5.28
N GLU A 708 -16.83 11.11 6.12
CA GLU A 708 -17.00 10.52 7.46
C GLU A 708 -17.27 9.01 7.41
N ALA A 709 -17.83 8.52 6.29
CA ALA A 709 -18.00 7.10 6.00
C ALA A 709 -16.82 6.46 5.24
N TRP A 710 -15.67 7.16 5.13
CA TRP A 710 -14.46 6.70 4.46
C TRP A 710 -14.62 6.44 2.94
N ASP A 711 -15.56 7.10 2.29
CA ASP A 711 -15.87 7.00 0.85
C ASP A 711 -15.65 8.34 0.12
N TYR A 712 -14.38 8.70 -0.10
CA TYR A 712 -14.02 9.88 -0.89
C TYR A 712 -14.56 9.83 -2.32
N SER A 713 -14.80 8.63 -2.88
CA SER A 713 -15.22 8.47 -4.26
C SER A 713 -16.66 8.94 -4.46
N THR A 714 -17.54 8.62 -3.51
CA THR A 714 -18.90 9.18 -3.47
C THR A 714 -18.87 10.70 -3.25
N ALA A 715 -17.95 11.22 -2.42
CA ALA A 715 -17.80 12.66 -2.22
C ALA A 715 -17.39 13.39 -3.51
N LEU A 716 -16.48 12.81 -4.29
CA LEU A 716 -16.10 13.30 -5.62
C LEU A 716 -17.29 13.26 -6.59
N ASP A 717 -17.98 12.12 -6.68
CA ASP A 717 -19.11 11.91 -7.60
C ASP A 717 -20.22 12.96 -7.39
N VAL A 718 -20.62 13.23 -6.14
CA VAL A 718 -21.68 14.19 -5.84
C VAL A 718 -21.24 15.64 -6.10
N THR A 719 -19.98 15.95 -5.81
CA THR A 719 -19.40 17.28 -6.01
C THR A 719 -19.26 17.58 -7.50
N GLU A 720 -18.68 16.66 -8.26
CA GLU A 720 -18.50 16.81 -9.71
C GLU A 720 -19.83 16.91 -10.43
N SER A 721 -20.80 16.05 -10.08
CA SER A 721 -22.14 16.09 -10.69
C SER A 721 -22.79 17.46 -10.52
N PHE A 722 -22.70 18.03 -9.31
CA PHE A 722 -23.19 19.39 -9.06
C PHE A 722 -22.39 20.44 -9.82
N PHE A 723 -21.05 20.34 -9.86
CA PHE A 723 -20.21 21.30 -10.57
C PHE A 723 -20.56 21.40 -12.07
N TRP A 724 -20.86 20.28 -12.72
CA TRP A 724 -21.34 20.27 -14.11
C TRP A 724 -22.71 20.94 -14.25
N THR A 725 -23.68 20.61 -13.38
CA THR A 725 -25.00 21.28 -13.36
C THR A 725 -24.87 22.79 -13.11
N PHE A 726 -24.01 23.19 -12.17
CA PHE A 726 -23.70 24.60 -11.89
C PHE A 726 -23.18 25.30 -13.15
N CYS A 727 -22.26 24.68 -13.88
CA CYS A 727 -21.70 25.26 -15.10
C CYS A 727 -22.67 25.31 -16.29
N ASP A 728 -23.43 24.25 -16.52
CA ASP A 728 -24.21 24.08 -17.74
C ASP A 728 -25.61 24.72 -17.66
N ASP A 729 -26.16 24.79 -16.44
CA ASP A 729 -27.47 25.37 -16.14
C ASP A 729 -27.35 26.73 -15.43
N TYR A 730 -26.88 26.75 -14.18
CA TYR A 730 -26.95 27.97 -13.35
C TYR A 730 -26.13 29.12 -13.93
N LEU A 731 -24.84 28.89 -14.19
CA LEU A 731 -23.92 29.89 -14.75
C LEU A 731 -24.42 30.43 -16.09
N GLU A 732 -25.02 29.57 -16.91
CA GLU A 732 -25.59 29.94 -18.20
C GLU A 732 -26.89 30.75 -18.08
N LEU A 733 -27.74 30.45 -17.08
CA LEU A 733 -28.97 31.17 -16.78
C LEU A 733 -28.68 32.59 -16.30
N VAL A 734 -27.75 32.75 -15.35
CA VAL A 734 -27.54 34.02 -14.65
C VAL A 734 -26.50 34.93 -15.28
N LYS A 735 -25.71 34.48 -16.28
CA LYS A 735 -24.56 35.25 -16.82
C LYS A 735 -24.90 36.67 -17.27
N GLU A 736 -26.06 36.91 -17.89
CA GLU A 736 -26.45 38.26 -18.31
C GLU A 736 -26.82 39.14 -17.12
N ARG A 737 -27.53 38.58 -16.14
CA ARG A 737 -27.83 39.26 -14.87
C ARG A 737 -26.55 39.59 -14.10
N ALA A 738 -25.63 38.64 -13.98
CA ALA A 738 -24.34 38.81 -13.30
C ALA A 738 -23.45 39.88 -13.96
N TYR A 739 -23.53 40.02 -15.29
CA TYR A 739 -22.84 41.07 -16.04
C TYR A 739 -23.47 42.45 -15.84
N GLY A 740 -24.75 42.52 -15.46
CA GLY A 740 -25.53 43.76 -15.34
C GLY A 740 -26.23 44.16 -16.64
N GLY A 741 -26.47 43.21 -17.55
CA GLY A 741 -27.05 43.44 -18.87
C GLY A 741 -26.49 42.51 -19.95
N ALA A 742 -26.71 42.85 -21.22
CA ALA A 742 -26.13 42.09 -22.33
C ALA A 742 -24.59 42.14 -22.28
N PHE A 743 -23.95 41.00 -22.52
CA PHE A 743 -22.49 40.89 -22.57
C PHE A 743 -21.92 41.88 -23.60
N SER A 744 -21.11 42.85 -23.15
CA SER A 744 -20.59 43.95 -23.98
C SER A 744 -19.06 43.97 -23.99
N ALA A 745 -18.47 44.80 -24.86
CA ALA A 745 -17.02 44.98 -24.89
C ALA A 745 -16.50 45.89 -23.76
N ASP A 746 -17.40 46.62 -23.08
CA ASP A 746 -17.07 47.65 -22.10
C ASP A 746 -16.84 47.08 -20.68
N GLY A 747 -16.96 45.75 -20.52
CA GLY A 747 -16.85 45.10 -19.22
C GLY A 747 -18.18 45.07 -18.45
N PRO A 748 -18.21 44.40 -17.29
CA PRO A 748 -19.39 44.37 -16.43
C PRO A 748 -19.78 45.76 -15.94
N THR A 749 -21.07 45.98 -15.61
CA THR A 749 -21.52 47.28 -15.08
C THR A 749 -20.75 47.69 -13.82
N SER A 750 -20.39 48.97 -13.75
CA SER A 750 -19.79 49.61 -12.57
C SER A 750 -20.83 50.06 -11.52
N ASP A 751 -22.11 50.02 -11.86
CA ASP A 751 -23.26 50.31 -10.98
C ASP A 751 -24.24 49.12 -11.03
N PRO A 752 -24.00 48.04 -10.27
CA PRO A 752 -24.80 46.83 -10.31
C PRO A 752 -26.13 47.00 -9.56
N SER A 753 -27.22 46.48 -10.13
CA SER A 753 -28.52 46.42 -9.43
C SER A 753 -28.48 45.38 -8.29
N PRO A 754 -29.43 45.43 -7.33
CA PRO A 754 -29.53 44.40 -6.29
C PRO A 754 -29.61 42.96 -6.85
N GLU A 755 -30.33 42.77 -7.96
CA GLU A 755 -30.47 41.47 -8.62
C GLU A 755 -29.15 41.01 -9.27
N THR A 756 -28.35 41.93 -9.82
CA THR A 756 -26.98 41.65 -10.29
C THR A 756 -26.06 41.28 -9.13
N LEU A 757 -26.15 41.99 -8.01
CA LEU A 757 -25.37 41.70 -6.79
C LEU A 757 -25.73 40.32 -6.21
N SER A 758 -27.01 39.94 -6.22
CA SER A 758 -27.46 38.59 -5.84
C SER A 758 -26.75 37.51 -6.65
N ALA A 759 -26.74 37.63 -7.98
CA ALA A 759 -26.08 36.64 -8.84
C ALA A 759 -24.56 36.58 -8.59
N ARG A 760 -23.89 37.74 -8.49
CA ARG A 760 -22.44 37.79 -8.23
C ARG A 760 -22.08 37.19 -6.87
N ALA A 761 -22.86 37.49 -5.82
CA ALA A 761 -22.63 36.97 -4.48
C ALA A 761 -22.84 35.45 -4.41
N ALA A 762 -23.92 34.94 -4.99
CA ALA A 762 -24.19 33.51 -5.05
C ALA A 762 -23.12 32.75 -5.84
N LEU A 763 -22.65 33.30 -6.98
CA LEU A 763 -21.56 32.71 -7.74
C LEU A 763 -20.24 32.67 -6.94
N ARG A 764 -19.90 33.72 -6.17
CA ARG A 764 -18.68 33.74 -5.33
C ARG A 764 -18.75 32.76 -4.16
N LEU A 765 -19.89 32.71 -3.45
CA LEU A 765 -20.13 31.73 -2.39
C LEU A 765 -20.01 30.30 -2.93
N ALA A 766 -20.69 30.01 -4.04
CA ALA A 766 -20.66 28.70 -4.67
C ALA A 766 -19.27 28.33 -5.17
N LEU A 767 -18.50 29.29 -5.71
CA LEU A 767 -17.13 29.04 -6.15
C LEU A 767 -16.23 28.68 -4.97
N SER A 768 -16.26 29.46 -3.88
CA SER A 768 -15.46 29.17 -2.67
C SER A 768 -15.73 27.78 -2.11
N VAL A 769 -17.01 27.39 -1.99
CA VAL A 769 -17.39 26.06 -1.50
C VAL A 769 -16.95 24.95 -2.45
N GLN A 770 -17.21 25.09 -3.75
CA GLN A 770 -16.86 24.05 -4.74
C GLN A 770 -15.34 23.84 -4.85
N LEU A 771 -14.54 24.91 -4.75
CA LEU A 771 -13.08 24.78 -4.71
C LEU A 771 -12.62 23.94 -3.53
N ARG A 772 -13.18 24.17 -2.33
CA ARG A 772 -12.82 23.40 -1.13
C ARG A 772 -13.32 21.95 -1.16
N LEU A 773 -14.51 21.69 -1.73
CA LEU A 773 -15.01 20.33 -1.94
C LEU A 773 -14.13 19.52 -2.91
N LEU A 774 -13.61 20.17 -3.96
CA LEU A 774 -12.76 19.53 -4.97
C LEU A 774 -11.27 19.46 -4.58
N ALA A 775 -10.81 20.29 -3.65
CA ALA A 775 -9.39 20.42 -3.29
C ALA A 775 -8.68 19.12 -2.85
N PRO A 776 -9.34 18.17 -2.14
CA PRO A 776 -8.73 16.88 -1.83
C PRO A 776 -8.31 16.08 -3.07
N VAL A 777 -9.04 16.22 -4.19
CA VAL A 777 -8.82 15.44 -5.42
C VAL A 777 -8.09 16.27 -6.48
N VAL A 778 -8.64 17.44 -6.82
CA VAL A 778 -8.15 18.36 -7.86
C VAL A 778 -7.32 19.46 -7.19
N SER A 779 -6.20 19.06 -6.60
CA SER A 779 -5.43 19.91 -5.70
C SER A 779 -4.76 21.10 -6.40
N PHE A 780 -4.24 20.93 -7.62
CA PHE A 780 -3.47 21.98 -8.28
C PHE A 780 -4.36 23.07 -8.88
N ALA A 781 -5.41 22.69 -9.61
CA ALA A 781 -6.32 23.66 -10.22
C ALA A 781 -7.16 24.40 -9.18
N THR A 782 -7.52 23.76 -8.06
CA THR A 782 -8.24 24.45 -6.97
C THR A 782 -7.35 25.49 -6.29
N GLU A 783 -6.09 25.14 -6.01
CA GLU A 783 -5.09 26.08 -5.47
C GLU A 783 -4.83 27.24 -6.43
N GLU A 784 -4.70 26.95 -7.74
CA GLU A 784 -4.51 27.98 -8.76
C GLU A 784 -5.66 28.99 -8.76
N VAL A 785 -6.91 28.50 -8.80
CA VAL A 785 -8.08 29.39 -8.76
C VAL A 785 -8.13 30.16 -7.44
N TRP A 786 -7.87 29.49 -6.31
CA TRP A 786 -7.89 30.13 -4.98
C TRP A 786 -6.99 31.36 -4.95
N SER A 787 -5.78 31.22 -5.51
CA SER A 787 -4.76 32.27 -5.58
C SER A 787 -5.18 33.51 -6.36
N TRP A 788 -6.16 33.41 -7.27
CA TRP A 788 -6.58 34.54 -8.10
C TRP A 788 -7.31 35.62 -7.31
N TRP A 789 -7.99 35.28 -6.22
CA TRP A 789 -8.96 36.17 -5.57
C TRP A 789 -8.96 36.10 -4.03
N HIS A 790 -8.01 35.40 -3.43
CA HIS A 790 -7.73 35.46 -1.99
C HIS A 790 -6.35 36.05 -1.71
N GLU A 791 -6.13 36.45 -0.46
CA GLU A 791 -4.85 37.00 -0.01
C GLU A 791 -3.66 36.14 -0.44
N GLU A 792 -2.57 36.84 -0.81
CA GLU A 792 -1.31 36.21 -1.17
C GLU A 792 -0.77 35.41 0.03
N GLY A 793 -0.31 34.19 -0.22
CA GLY A 793 0.13 33.25 0.82
C GLY A 793 -1.00 32.41 1.44
N SER A 794 -2.28 32.67 1.14
CA SER A 794 -3.36 31.74 1.50
C SER A 794 -3.41 30.53 0.55
N SER A 795 -3.71 29.36 1.09
CA SER A 795 -3.87 28.10 0.35
C SER A 795 -5.28 27.56 0.56
N VAL A 796 -5.89 26.95 -0.47
CA VAL A 796 -7.19 26.27 -0.32
C VAL A 796 -7.07 25.08 0.64
N HIS A 797 -5.87 24.49 0.74
CA HIS A 797 -5.59 23.30 1.54
C HIS A 797 -5.51 23.56 3.05
N THR A 798 -5.43 24.83 3.45
CA THR A 798 -5.47 25.25 4.86
C THR A 798 -6.81 25.90 5.22
N GLN A 799 -7.77 25.93 4.28
CA GLN A 799 -9.09 26.46 4.55
C GLN A 799 -10.00 25.42 5.20
N PRO A 800 -10.96 25.87 6.03
CA PRO A 800 -11.92 24.98 6.64
C PRO A 800 -12.81 24.30 5.59
N TRP A 801 -13.08 23.01 5.79
CA TRP A 801 -14.03 22.22 5.02
C TRP A 801 -15.40 22.91 5.05
N PRO A 802 -16.09 23.05 3.91
CA PRO A 802 -17.34 23.80 3.85
C PRO A 802 -18.39 23.17 4.75
N VAL A 803 -19.12 24.02 5.46
CA VAL A 803 -20.28 23.63 6.27
C VAL A 803 -21.57 24.24 5.72
N VAL A 804 -22.70 23.56 5.94
CA VAL A 804 -24.03 23.98 5.45
C VAL A 804 -24.42 25.39 5.93
N GLN A 805 -23.93 25.78 7.11
CA GLN A 805 -24.17 27.09 7.72
C GLN A 805 -23.62 28.25 6.88
N GLU A 806 -22.54 28.04 6.11
CA GLU A 806 -21.99 29.04 5.20
C GLU A 806 -22.94 29.39 4.04
N LEU A 807 -23.88 28.49 3.74
CA LEU A 807 -24.85 28.63 2.66
C LEU A 807 -26.25 28.96 3.19
N SER A 808 -26.38 29.21 4.50
CA SER A 808 -27.64 29.57 5.14
C SER A 808 -27.97 31.03 4.87
N LEU A 809 -29.06 31.29 4.15
CA LEU A 809 -29.46 32.63 3.74
C LEU A 809 -30.56 33.20 4.67
N PRO A 810 -30.61 34.52 4.88
CA PRO A 810 -31.72 35.15 5.60
C PRO A 810 -33.06 34.94 4.88
N GLY A 811 -34.03 34.30 5.56
CA GLY A 811 -35.35 34.01 4.96
C GLY A 811 -35.30 32.91 3.88
N ALA A 812 -34.47 31.89 4.07
CA ALA A 812 -34.24 30.80 3.11
C ALA A 812 -35.41 29.81 2.92
N ASP A 813 -36.47 29.88 3.73
CA ASP A 813 -37.63 28.97 3.65
C ASP A 813 -38.45 29.11 2.34
N ASP A 814 -38.13 30.08 1.48
CA ASP A 814 -39.00 30.52 0.37
C ASP A 814 -38.65 29.97 -1.03
N ALA A 815 -37.48 29.34 -1.24
CA ALA A 815 -37.06 28.86 -2.58
C ALA A 815 -37.25 27.33 -2.75
N PRO A 816 -38.07 26.86 -3.71
CA PRO A 816 -38.27 25.42 -3.95
C PRO A 816 -36.96 24.71 -4.35
N PRO A 817 -36.58 23.57 -3.72
CA PRO A 817 -35.33 22.87 -4.02
C PRO A 817 -35.16 22.45 -5.48
N ALA A 818 -36.27 22.20 -6.19
CA ALA A 818 -36.28 21.80 -7.60
C ALA A 818 -36.22 22.97 -8.58
N LEU A 819 -36.24 24.23 -8.12
CA LEU A 819 -36.40 25.39 -9.00
C LEU A 819 -35.31 25.47 -10.08
N LEU A 820 -34.02 25.31 -9.71
CA LEU A 820 -32.92 25.35 -10.68
C LEU A 820 -33.05 24.27 -11.75
N SER A 821 -33.33 23.02 -11.35
CA SER A 821 -33.45 21.91 -12.30
C SER A 821 -34.70 22.04 -13.19
N THR A 822 -35.82 22.52 -12.66
CA THR A 822 -37.04 22.81 -13.42
C THR A 822 -36.79 23.91 -14.47
N VAL A 823 -36.14 25.01 -14.09
CA VAL A 823 -35.80 26.10 -15.02
C VAL A 823 -34.77 25.65 -16.06
N GLY A 824 -33.78 24.85 -15.65
CA GLY A 824 -32.81 24.23 -16.55
C GLY A 824 -33.46 23.33 -17.61
N GLN A 825 -34.46 22.53 -17.22
CA GLN A 825 -35.24 21.72 -18.16
C GLN A 825 -36.00 22.59 -19.18
N ALA A 826 -36.60 23.70 -18.75
CA ALA A 826 -37.23 24.65 -19.66
C ALA A 826 -36.21 25.27 -20.63
N LEU A 827 -35.03 25.67 -20.15
CA LEU A 827 -33.94 26.19 -21.00
C LEU A 827 -33.47 25.13 -22.01
N ALA A 828 -33.30 23.88 -21.58
CA ALA A 828 -32.93 22.77 -22.44
C ALA A 828 -33.98 22.54 -23.54
N GLY A 829 -35.28 22.69 -23.22
CA GLY A 829 -36.36 22.64 -24.20
C GLY A 829 -36.28 23.75 -25.25
N LEU A 830 -36.02 25.00 -24.85
CA LEU A 830 -35.81 26.12 -25.76
C LEU A 830 -34.58 25.91 -26.66
N ARG A 831 -33.45 25.44 -26.08
CA ARG A 831 -32.23 25.11 -26.82
C ARG A 831 -32.45 23.96 -27.80
N ARG A 832 -33.22 22.94 -27.41
CA ARG A 832 -33.57 21.81 -28.28
C ARG A 832 -34.33 22.29 -29.51
N ALA A 833 -35.33 23.15 -29.36
CA ALA A 833 -36.07 23.71 -30.48
C ALA A 833 -35.14 24.43 -31.49
N LYS A 834 -34.14 25.17 -31.01
CA LYS A 834 -33.12 25.80 -31.87
C LYS A 834 -32.23 24.78 -32.58
N SER A 835 -31.77 23.76 -31.86
CA SER A 835 -30.96 22.68 -32.44
C SER A 835 -31.72 21.91 -33.52
N GLU A 836 -32.99 21.57 -33.27
CA GLU A 836 -33.85 20.87 -34.23
C GLU A 836 -34.12 21.72 -35.48
N ALA A 837 -34.29 23.03 -35.30
CA ALA A 837 -34.36 24.00 -36.39
C ALA A 837 -33.01 24.31 -37.06
N LYS A 838 -31.89 23.74 -36.56
CA LYS A 838 -30.53 23.96 -37.05
C LYS A 838 -30.10 25.43 -37.10
N VAL A 839 -30.60 26.24 -36.18
CA VAL A 839 -30.23 27.66 -36.05
C VAL A 839 -29.15 27.86 -34.99
N LYS A 840 -28.53 29.05 -34.96
CA LYS A 840 -27.53 29.39 -33.95
C LYS A 840 -28.20 29.49 -32.57
N MET A 841 -27.50 29.16 -31.50
CA MET A 841 -28.03 29.30 -30.12
C MET A 841 -28.43 30.74 -29.78
N ARG A 842 -27.83 31.73 -30.46
CA ARG A 842 -28.16 33.15 -30.32
C ARG A 842 -29.42 33.59 -31.07
N THR A 843 -30.00 32.75 -31.93
CA THR A 843 -31.21 33.09 -32.69
C THR A 843 -32.35 33.36 -31.72
N GLU A 844 -33.07 34.46 -31.93
CA GLU A 844 -34.13 34.92 -31.03
C GLU A 844 -35.41 34.09 -31.17
N ILE A 845 -36.13 33.92 -30.06
CA ILE A 845 -37.43 33.25 -29.98
C ILE A 845 -38.51 34.32 -29.80
N SER A 846 -39.45 34.40 -30.74
CA SER A 846 -40.57 35.36 -30.72
C SER A 846 -41.80 34.84 -29.98
N ALA A 847 -41.94 33.53 -29.80
CA ALA A 847 -42.95 32.93 -28.94
C ALA A 847 -42.54 31.53 -28.49
N ALA A 848 -42.96 31.10 -27.29
CA ALA A 848 -42.82 29.71 -26.83
C ALA A 848 -43.94 29.34 -25.85
N THR A 849 -44.33 28.07 -25.84
CA THR A 849 -45.24 27.50 -24.83
C THR A 849 -44.45 26.61 -23.87
N ILE A 850 -44.57 26.86 -22.57
CA ILE A 850 -44.06 25.99 -21.50
C ILE A 850 -45.26 25.32 -20.86
N ALA A 851 -45.34 24.00 -20.97
CA ALA A 851 -46.42 23.22 -20.39
C ALA A 851 -45.91 22.33 -19.26
N GLY A 852 -46.67 22.15 -18.18
CA GLY A 852 -46.25 21.34 -17.02
C GLY A 852 -47.18 21.48 -15.81
N PRO A 853 -46.89 20.78 -14.70
CA PRO A 853 -47.64 20.91 -13.45
C PRO A 853 -47.58 22.34 -12.90
N ALA A 854 -48.67 22.81 -12.28
CA ALA A 854 -48.77 24.19 -11.78
C ALA A 854 -47.58 24.63 -10.91
N SER A 855 -47.10 23.75 -10.02
CA SER A 855 -45.94 24.00 -9.15
C SER A 855 -44.64 24.21 -9.92
N GLU A 856 -44.43 23.50 -11.03
CA GLU A 856 -43.25 23.66 -11.89
C GLU A 856 -43.37 24.90 -12.77
N LEU A 857 -44.57 25.22 -13.25
CA LEU A 857 -44.81 26.46 -14.00
C LEU A 857 -44.59 27.70 -13.12
N ASP A 858 -44.97 27.66 -11.85
CA ASP A 858 -44.71 28.73 -10.90
C ASP A 858 -43.20 28.91 -10.64
N GLN A 859 -42.44 27.82 -10.56
CA GLN A 859 -40.97 27.87 -10.48
C GLN A 859 -40.38 28.53 -11.73
N VAL A 860 -40.81 28.14 -12.93
CA VAL A 860 -40.34 28.75 -14.19
C VAL A 860 -40.71 30.23 -14.27
N ARG A 861 -41.91 30.61 -13.82
CA ARG A 861 -42.33 32.03 -13.76
C ARG A 861 -41.43 32.84 -12.84
N SER A 862 -41.02 32.30 -11.70
CA SER A 862 -40.18 33.01 -10.74
C SER A 862 -38.77 33.33 -11.26
N ALA A 863 -38.26 32.58 -12.24
CA ALA A 863 -36.97 32.79 -12.89
C ALA A 863 -37.11 33.16 -14.39
N LEU A 864 -38.27 33.69 -14.80
CA LEU A 864 -38.57 33.92 -16.22
C LEU A 864 -37.60 34.92 -16.87
N SER A 865 -37.10 35.90 -16.11
CA SER A 865 -36.13 36.87 -16.63
C SER A 865 -34.85 36.19 -17.10
N ASP A 866 -34.25 35.34 -16.27
CA ASP A 866 -33.02 34.60 -16.60
C ASP A 866 -33.29 33.59 -17.73
N LEU A 867 -34.42 32.88 -17.68
CA LEU A 867 -34.79 31.95 -18.74
C LEU A 867 -34.93 32.64 -20.09
N ARG A 868 -35.55 33.83 -20.14
CA ARG A 868 -35.68 34.63 -21.37
C ARG A 868 -34.32 35.08 -21.87
N ALA A 869 -33.46 35.59 -20.99
CA ALA A 869 -32.12 36.04 -21.33
C ALA A 869 -31.27 34.88 -21.91
N ALA A 870 -31.16 33.78 -21.19
CA ALA A 870 -30.39 32.60 -21.60
C ALA A 870 -30.98 31.92 -22.85
N GLY A 871 -32.31 31.87 -22.95
CA GLY A 871 -33.05 31.31 -24.08
C GLY A 871 -33.12 32.23 -25.31
N LYS A 872 -32.68 33.50 -25.21
CA LYS A 872 -32.90 34.55 -26.22
C LYS A 872 -34.37 34.68 -26.63
N VAL A 873 -35.26 34.67 -25.65
CA VAL A 873 -36.70 34.83 -25.87
C VAL A 873 -37.05 36.32 -25.76
N VAL A 874 -37.41 36.92 -26.90
CA VAL A 874 -37.75 38.34 -27.01
C VAL A 874 -39.27 38.58 -27.01
N GLY A 875 -40.07 37.53 -27.23
CA GLY A 875 -41.53 37.63 -27.25
C GLY A 875 -42.26 36.84 -26.16
N GLU A 876 -43.48 36.40 -26.45
CA GLU A 876 -44.40 35.87 -25.44
C GLU A 876 -44.02 34.45 -24.99
N VAL A 877 -44.14 34.19 -23.68
CA VAL A 877 -44.01 32.84 -23.12
C VAL A 877 -45.36 32.46 -22.51
N ALA A 878 -46.06 31.54 -23.15
CA ALA A 878 -47.34 31.03 -22.67
C ALA A 878 -47.12 29.86 -21.71
N PHE A 879 -47.94 29.78 -20.66
CA PHE A 879 -47.90 28.70 -19.67
C PHE A 879 -49.18 27.88 -19.74
N VAL A 880 -49.06 26.55 -19.86
CA VAL A 880 -50.21 25.64 -20.04
C VAL A 880 -50.12 24.47 -19.07
N ASP A 881 -51.20 24.16 -18.36
CA ASP A 881 -51.21 23.00 -17.46
C ASP A 881 -51.02 21.68 -18.23
N ALA A 882 -50.11 20.84 -17.76
CA ALA A 882 -49.86 19.50 -18.26
C ALA A 882 -49.28 18.58 -17.18
N ASP A 883 -49.25 17.27 -17.43
CA ASP A 883 -48.73 16.29 -16.46
C ASP A 883 -47.20 16.34 -16.31
N THR A 884 -46.47 16.85 -17.31
CA THR A 884 -44.99 16.89 -17.34
C THR A 884 -44.47 18.18 -17.96
N LEU A 885 -43.33 18.67 -17.45
CA LEU A 885 -42.66 19.85 -18.02
C LEU A 885 -42.16 19.60 -19.45
N ARG A 886 -42.57 20.46 -20.37
CA ARG A 886 -42.11 20.44 -21.76
C ARG A 886 -42.22 21.81 -22.40
N VAL A 887 -41.34 22.07 -23.35
CA VAL A 887 -41.37 23.27 -24.21
C VAL A 887 -41.91 22.88 -25.58
N GLY A 888 -42.84 23.67 -26.11
CA GLY A 888 -43.48 23.48 -27.40
C GLY A 888 -43.84 24.79 -28.08
N ASP A 889 -44.38 24.72 -29.29
CA ASP A 889 -44.85 25.87 -30.08
C ASP A 889 -43.84 27.03 -30.19
N VAL A 890 -42.55 26.69 -30.33
CA VAL A 890 -41.46 27.67 -30.40
C VAL A 890 -41.43 28.34 -31.76
N ALA A 891 -41.67 29.65 -31.80
CA ALA A 891 -41.52 30.49 -32.97
C ALA A 891 -40.16 31.21 -32.93
N LEU A 892 -39.36 31.04 -33.99
CA LEU A 892 -38.06 31.69 -34.14
C LEU A 892 -38.20 33.00 -34.92
N VAL A 893 -37.39 33.99 -34.56
CA VAL A 893 -37.21 35.19 -35.40
C VAL A 893 -36.36 34.79 -36.60
N GLU A 894 -36.89 34.98 -37.81
CA GLU A 894 -36.13 34.73 -39.04
C GLU A 894 -34.94 35.70 -39.13
N ASP A 895 -33.72 35.16 -39.26
CA ASP A 895 -32.53 35.97 -39.55
C ASP A 895 -32.76 36.66 -40.93
N PRO A 896 -32.62 37.98 -41.06
CA PRO A 896 -32.65 38.60 -42.39
C PRO A 896 -31.53 38.00 -43.23
N ALA A 897 -31.92 37.41 -44.37
CA ALA A 897 -31.07 36.62 -45.27
C ALA A 897 -29.81 37.36 -45.77
#